data_AF-A0A2B4SQK1-F1
#
_entry.id   AF-A0A2B4SQK1-F1
#
_cell.length_a   1.000
_cell.length_b   1.000
_cell.length_c   1.000
_cell.angle_alpha   90.00
_cell.angle_beta   90.00
_cell.angle_gamma   90.00
#
_symmetry.space_group_name_H-M   'P 1'
#
loop_
_entity.id
_entity.type
_entity.pdbx_description
1 polymer ?
#
loop_
_entity_poly.entity_id
_entity_poly.type
_entity_poly.pdbx_seq_one_letter_code
_entity_poly.pdbx_strand_id
1 'polypeptide(L)'
;MQNLILYVLQSWLKDHIDNNSVAISGYNIFRRDRTEAEHGGICFYVKESVRFKILDDMADENFETIWTQLRPLRLPRGITCIIVGLVYHSPNAADGPILDYLYNCLSIIEARFLGCGTILLGDFNETLVKKSSRLSNGFKLKQLVNFPTRGTNMLDPVFTNLSDYYDSPIQRPSVGVSDHFSIELQPLERSQQPNAKITVKFRDLRASNRLAMRTYLEEVDVKTLLDSIISSRGDWLGRSANFKRGVVSSKMTKKRPKFGSLPTLNMPQKSHQKEKLAPRRLLSIVKDLPETKRKNACYSNFVELCKRVHPLKTLSDWSVQELNDRILLRKIKNTFLLPEVEIMIDDSLGYTISIFGWLIPEDHELYSRYLRSVSNITVSDLVKDVESHSICPGVIPHELSNAVIPHIIPKSVDPLFDDSSFPHQQYWRMRGCEILTEDEGQQCAGCYGYSHESRLKERAKQNKLAKPAHLNTPVSKTSPERLKLTLQMQRLKCATLEKKLQEMKLEIEKSSVEIDHELSKDMTDILGQAEITPFMSLFWQQQKKLHNSTSTGVRYHPMIIRYCLSLAAKSPSCYEEIRKSGILVLPSQRTLRDYRNFIRPKRGFHENVIEELKALTDKYFDVQRYVVLLFDEMKIMSNLVFDKVTGELIGYVDLGDPDVNFGALEKLDEVATHALAFLIRGVCTELKFCLAHFSTNGATSAQIMPLFWEAVAILELTCNLWVIASTSDGATPNRRFYRMHKSLDGNADKDVCYRTINLFAPQRFIYFFSDAPHLVKTTRNCLYHSGSGTCTRYMWNDGHYLLWQHITQIFYQDAENGLKLLPRITYEHVKLNSYSSMRVSLAAQVLSASMAAVLRSFGPPGTAASSKCSSISSPSKISKTASKSSPNKNKSIMSAMFTFVVLDLSLTYARERKLCRARFYESTVEQLKESKPATWWREVKKLSGMSSVSGCLDPAPLYQHIDCGQLTPPTLQDIANTINKAFLAPMNVFEPLAADSFPRPIAKECPLKVLEPSVFKKMLSLNPSKAMGPDGVPGWLLKENADLFAQPVADILNCSFQEARLPSSWKDADIAPVPKEKPIRDVNKHLRPISLAPVLSKLAEDYVVERYVKPAVLARVDANQFGTVPGSNTTIAFISMLHSWLCDTDGNGATVRAILLDFRKAFDLIDHKVFGP
;
A
#
# COMPACT_ATOMS: atom_id res chain seq x y z
N MET A 1 31.12 -15.21 14.87
CA MET A 1 29.77 -15.71 14.51
C MET A 1 28.77 -15.05 15.45
N GLN A 2 27.70 -14.45 14.93
CA GLN A 2 26.70 -13.69 15.69
C GLN A 2 25.39 -14.49 15.81
N ASN A 3 25.42 -15.66 16.44
CA ASN A 3 24.20 -16.42 16.69
C ASN A 3 23.36 -15.65 17.73
N LEU A 4 22.05 -15.50 17.48
CA LEU A 4 21.16 -14.73 18.36
C LEU A 4 20.42 -15.62 19.37
N ILE A 5 20.25 -16.89 19.02
CA ILE A 5 19.46 -17.89 19.74
C ILE A 5 20.15 -19.24 19.58
N LEU A 6 20.20 -20.06 20.64
CA LEU A 6 20.63 -21.46 20.60
C LEU A 6 19.60 -22.30 21.35
N TYR A 7 19.39 -23.55 20.92
CA TYR A 7 18.50 -24.48 21.62
C TYR A 7 19.12 -25.87 21.62
N VAL A 8 18.85 -26.61 22.69
CA VAL A 8 19.33 -27.96 22.93
C VAL A 8 18.11 -28.80 23.32
N LEU A 9 17.86 -29.84 22.55
CA LEU A 9 16.80 -30.81 22.80
C LEU A 9 17.45 -32.04 23.46
N GLN A 10 16.75 -32.68 24.40
CA GLN A 10 17.29 -33.73 25.25
C GLN A 10 18.52 -33.26 26.04
N SER A 11 18.35 -32.17 26.82
CA SER A 11 19.45 -31.60 27.62
C SER A 11 19.96 -32.54 28.72
N TRP A 12 19.12 -33.49 29.17
CA TRP A 12 19.38 -34.41 30.29
C TRP A 12 19.73 -33.70 31.61
N LEU A 13 19.46 -32.39 31.66
CA LEU A 13 19.64 -31.58 32.85
C LEU A 13 18.57 -31.92 33.87
N LYS A 14 18.92 -31.74 35.14
CA LYS A 14 18.09 -32.01 36.30
C LYS A 14 17.99 -30.77 37.16
N ASP A 15 16.89 -30.66 37.91
CA ASP A 15 16.61 -29.51 38.77
C ASP A 15 17.75 -29.20 39.78
N HIS A 16 18.52 -30.21 40.19
CA HIS A 16 19.64 -30.05 41.13
C HIS A 16 20.93 -29.49 40.49
N ILE A 17 21.03 -29.41 39.15
CA ILE A 17 22.16 -28.82 38.45
C ILE A 17 21.95 -27.31 38.39
N ASP A 18 22.87 -26.49 38.91
CA ASP A 18 22.70 -25.03 38.92
C ASP A 18 22.84 -24.42 37.52
N ASN A 19 22.04 -23.40 37.20
CA ASN A 19 22.08 -22.70 35.90
C ASN A 19 23.47 -22.09 35.63
N ASN A 20 24.22 -21.70 36.66
CA ASN A 20 25.57 -21.17 36.52
C ASN A 20 26.57 -22.18 35.93
N SER A 21 26.33 -23.48 36.14
CA SER A 21 27.21 -24.54 35.64
C SER A 21 27.10 -24.75 34.12
N VAL A 22 26.00 -24.30 33.53
CA VAL A 22 25.67 -24.43 32.09
C VAL A 22 25.50 -23.07 31.41
N ALA A 23 25.82 -21.97 32.11
CA ALA A 23 25.68 -20.62 31.59
C ALA A 23 26.71 -20.33 30.47
N ILE A 24 26.22 -19.82 29.34
CA ILE A 24 27.07 -19.34 28.24
C ILE A 24 27.19 -17.82 28.36
N SER A 25 28.41 -17.30 28.45
CA SER A 25 28.66 -15.86 28.59
C SER A 25 27.95 -15.05 27.48
N GLY A 26 27.16 -14.05 27.88
CA GLY A 26 26.38 -13.20 26.98
C GLY A 26 25.03 -13.77 26.53
N TYR A 27 24.57 -14.89 27.12
CA TYR A 27 23.27 -15.50 26.88
C TYR A 27 22.49 -15.73 28.18
N ASN A 28 21.17 -15.52 28.12
CA ASN A 28 20.22 -15.93 29.13
C ASN A 28 19.77 -17.37 28.86
N ILE A 29 19.73 -18.20 29.89
CA ILE A 29 19.33 -19.62 29.82
C ILE A 29 17.91 -19.83 30.34
N PHE A 30 17.12 -20.63 29.62
CA PHE A 30 15.81 -21.12 30.01
C PHE A 30 15.75 -22.62 29.76
N ARG A 31 15.37 -23.40 30.76
CA ARG A 31 15.25 -24.85 30.62
C ARG A 31 13.98 -25.37 31.23
N ARG A 32 13.54 -26.52 30.73
CA ARG A 32 12.45 -27.31 31.27
C ARG A 32 12.95 -28.75 31.37
N ASP A 33 13.21 -29.18 32.60
CA ASP A 33 13.84 -30.45 32.91
C ASP A 33 12.80 -31.50 33.28
N ARG A 34 13.14 -32.78 33.10
CA ARG A 34 12.28 -33.90 33.50
C ARG A 34 12.65 -34.38 34.91
N THR A 35 11.67 -34.41 35.80
CA THR A 35 11.81 -34.92 37.17
C THR A 35 11.73 -36.45 37.27
N GLU A 36 10.88 -37.10 36.47
CA GLU A 36 10.55 -38.54 36.64
C GLU A 36 11.31 -39.52 35.73
N ALA A 37 11.86 -39.08 34.58
CA ALA A 37 12.53 -39.96 33.62
C ALA A 37 14.05 -39.73 33.57
N GLU A 38 14.86 -40.78 33.33
CA GLU A 38 16.33 -40.67 33.22
C GLU A 38 16.80 -39.78 32.06
N HIS A 39 16.04 -39.71 30.96
CA HIS A 39 16.41 -39.01 29.72
C HIS A 39 15.32 -38.01 29.30
N GLY A 40 15.68 -36.84 28.75
CA GLY A 40 14.77 -35.83 28.19
C GLY A 40 15.10 -34.38 28.61
N GLY A 41 14.17 -33.44 28.35
CA GLY A 41 14.32 -32.02 28.72
C GLY A 41 14.74 -31.10 27.56
N ILE A 42 14.36 -29.82 27.67
CA ILE A 42 14.62 -28.78 26.65
C ILE A 42 15.37 -27.61 27.29
N CYS A 43 16.41 -27.12 26.62
CA CYS A 43 17.15 -25.93 27.02
C CYS A 43 17.22 -24.91 25.87
N PHE A 44 17.06 -23.63 26.20
CA PHE A 44 16.96 -22.50 25.28
C PHE A 44 17.84 -21.35 25.75
N TYR A 45 18.73 -20.86 24.89
CA TYR A 45 19.62 -19.75 25.15
C TYR A 45 19.28 -18.56 24.25
N VAL A 46 19.12 -17.38 24.84
CA VAL A 46 18.86 -16.12 24.12
C VAL A 46 19.91 -15.10 24.46
N LYS A 47 20.54 -14.51 23.45
CA LYS A 47 21.59 -13.50 23.64
C LYS A 47 21.04 -12.28 24.42
N GLU A 48 21.79 -11.78 25.40
CA GLU A 48 21.38 -10.67 26.29
C GLU A 48 20.91 -9.41 25.54
N SER A 49 21.44 -9.16 24.35
CA SER A 49 21.04 -8.02 23.50
C SER A 49 19.61 -8.09 22.95
N VAL A 50 18.94 -9.24 23.01
CA VAL A 50 17.60 -9.45 22.46
C VAL A 50 16.57 -9.38 23.60
N ARG A 51 15.57 -8.50 23.48
CA ARG A 51 14.46 -8.49 24.42
C ARG A 51 13.57 -9.70 24.18
N PHE A 52 13.31 -10.49 25.22
CA PHE A 52 12.43 -11.65 25.14
C PHE A 52 11.44 -11.70 26.32
N LYS A 53 10.39 -12.51 26.17
CA LYS A 53 9.41 -12.84 27.21
C LYS A 53 8.98 -14.30 27.05
N ILE A 54 8.95 -15.06 28.14
CA ILE A 54 8.44 -16.45 28.13
C ILE A 54 6.90 -16.40 28.16
N LEU A 55 6.27 -17.33 27.44
CA LEU A 55 4.82 -17.46 27.35
C LEU A 55 4.39 -18.71 28.11
N ASP A 56 4.50 -18.64 29.44
CA ASP A 56 4.14 -19.74 30.36
C ASP A 56 2.66 -20.12 30.26
N ASP A 57 1.81 -19.20 29.81
CA ASP A 57 0.37 -19.43 29.59
C ASP A 57 0.07 -20.38 28.42
N MET A 58 1.07 -20.72 27.62
CA MET A 58 0.96 -21.73 26.56
C MET A 58 1.69 -23.03 26.91
N ALA A 59 2.36 -23.12 28.06
CA ALA A 59 3.00 -24.35 28.49
C ALA A 59 1.96 -25.35 29.02
N ASP A 60 2.07 -26.62 28.62
CA ASP A 60 1.26 -27.73 29.15
C ASP A 60 2.18 -28.67 29.93
N GLU A 61 1.75 -29.18 31.09
CA GLU A 61 2.52 -30.12 31.91
C GLU A 61 2.74 -31.46 31.21
N ASN A 62 1.84 -31.85 30.30
CA ASN A 62 1.90 -33.12 29.58
C ASN A 62 2.81 -33.10 28.35
N PHE A 63 3.22 -31.92 27.88
CA PHE A 63 4.07 -31.77 26.69
C PHE A 63 5.35 -31.01 27.00
N GLU A 64 6.47 -31.52 26.49
CA GLU A 64 7.75 -30.83 26.54
C GLU A 64 7.81 -29.75 25.48
N THR A 65 7.30 -28.58 25.85
CA THR A 65 7.36 -27.39 25.01
C THR A 65 7.79 -26.16 25.80
N ILE A 66 8.45 -25.25 25.10
CA ILE A 66 8.80 -23.91 25.58
C ILE A 66 8.40 -22.90 24.50
N TRP A 67 7.59 -21.91 24.87
CA TRP A 67 7.18 -20.84 23.98
C TRP A 67 7.76 -19.50 24.44
N THR A 68 8.38 -18.78 23.51
CA THR A 68 9.00 -17.47 23.79
C THR A 68 8.64 -16.43 22.76
N GLN A 69 8.41 -15.21 23.22
CA GLN A 69 8.28 -14.01 22.40
C GLN A 69 9.61 -13.26 22.35
N LEU A 70 10.15 -13.06 21.16
CA LEU A 70 11.36 -12.33 20.88
C LEU A 70 11.07 -10.99 20.18
N ARG A 71 11.77 -9.95 20.60
CA ARG A 71 11.69 -8.60 20.02
C ARG A 71 13.09 -8.02 19.79
N PRO A 72 13.76 -8.39 18.69
CA PRO A 72 15.05 -7.80 18.33
C PRO A 72 14.89 -6.31 17.97
N LEU A 73 15.98 -5.54 18.06
CA LEU A 73 16.00 -4.09 17.83
C LEU A 73 15.51 -3.67 16.42
N ARG A 74 15.63 -4.56 15.44
CA ARG A 74 15.19 -4.33 14.06
C ARG A 74 14.41 -5.55 13.55
N LEU A 75 13.19 -5.31 13.06
CA LEU A 75 12.34 -6.30 12.39
C LEU A 75 11.96 -5.81 10.98
N PRO A 76 11.70 -6.71 10.02
CA PRO A 76 11.16 -6.33 8.71
C PRO A 76 9.82 -5.60 8.81
N ARG A 77 9.51 -4.72 7.83
CA ARG A 77 8.23 -3.99 7.82
C ARG A 77 7.06 -4.95 7.75
N GLY A 78 6.13 -4.84 8.69
CA GLY A 78 4.95 -5.71 8.79
C GLY A 78 5.08 -6.81 9.84
N ILE A 79 6.30 -7.07 10.36
CA ILE A 79 6.54 -8.03 11.44
C ILE A 79 6.68 -7.30 12.78
N THR A 80 5.83 -7.65 13.75
CA THR A 80 5.75 -6.96 15.05
C THR A 80 6.62 -7.58 16.13
N CYS A 81 6.68 -8.91 16.18
CA CYS A 81 7.56 -9.72 17.03
C CYS A 81 7.79 -11.10 16.40
N ILE A 82 8.73 -11.87 16.94
CA ILE A 82 8.98 -13.27 16.55
C ILE A 82 8.56 -14.17 17.71
N ILE A 83 7.73 -15.17 17.46
CA ILE A 83 7.34 -16.19 18.44
C ILE A 83 8.07 -17.48 18.09
N VAL A 84 8.77 -18.05 19.07
CA VAL A 84 9.52 -19.30 18.94
C VAL A 84 8.88 -20.36 19.82
N GLY A 85 8.49 -21.48 19.21
CA GLY A 85 8.01 -22.68 19.89
C GLY A 85 9.03 -23.79 19.77
N LEU A 86 9.52 -24.27 20.90
CA LEU A 86 10.37 -25.46 21.02
C LEU A 86 9.52 -26.65 21.42
N VAL A 87 9.68 -27.77 20.72
CA VAL A 87 8.91 -28.99 20.96
C VAL A 87 9.83 -30.19 21.01
N TYR A 88 9.64 -31.05 22.01
CA TYR A 88 10.20 -32.39 22.04
C TYR A 88 9.07 -33.41 22.10
N HIS A 89 9.03 -34.33 21.12
CA HIS A 89 8.03 -35.39 21.06
C HIS A 89 8.68 -36.77 21.15
N SER A 90 8.41 -37.51 22.22
CA SER A 90 9.01 -38.83 22.43
C SER A 90 8.45 -39.90 21.47
N PRO A 91 9.27 -40.84 20.94
CA PRO A 91 8.86 -41.89 19.99
C PRO A 91 7.64 -42.72 20.40
N ASN A 92 7.42 -42.87 21.71
CA ASN A 92 6.35 -43.71 22.26
C ASN A 92 5.05 -42.95 22.54
N ALA A 93 5.01 -41.63 22.32
CA ALA A 93 3.86 -40.79 22.64
C ALA A 93 2.89 -40.67 21.45
N ALA A 94 1.58 -40.62 21.72
CA ALA A 94 0.57 -40.53 20.68
C ALA A 94 0.62 -39.16 19.96
N ASP A 95 0.64 -39.17 18.62
CA ASP A 95 0.77 -37.95 17.80
C ASP A 95 -0.45 -37.02 17.84
N GLY A 96 -1.66 -37.56 18.07
CA GLY A 96 -2.91 -36.80 17.99
C GLY A 96 -2.97 -35.64 18.99
N PRO A 97 -2.83 -35.92 20.30
CA PRO A 97 -2.91 -34.89 21.35
C PRO A 97 -1.90 -33.74 21.17
N ILE A 98 -0.66 -34.05 20.78
CA ILE A 98 0.37 -33.01 20.58
C ILE A 98 0.09 -32.17 19.33
N LEU A 99 -0.47 -32.75 18.26
CA LEU A 99 -0.87 -31.98 17.07
C LEU A 99 -2.00 -31.00 17.38
N ASP A 100 -3.01 -31.44 18.14
CA ASP A 100 -4.13 -30.59 18.53
C ASP A 100 -3.66 -29.47 19.46
N TYR A 101 -2.77 -29.79 20.40
CA TYR A 101 -2.09 -28.80 21.25
C TYR A 101 -1.32 -27.77 20.42
N LEU A 102 -0.45 -28.19 19.49
CA LEU A 102 0.31 -27.28 18.63
C LEU A 102 -0.59 -26.44 17.72
N TYR A 103 -1.68 -27.01 17.20
CA TYR A 103 -2.66 -26.29 16.39
C TYR A 103 -3.37 -25.19 17.21
N ASN A 104 -3.74 -25.50 18.45
CA ASN A 104 -4.34 -24.55 19.37
C ASN A 104 -3.36 -23.43 19.74
N CYS A 105 -2.10 -23.75 20.06
CA CYS A 105 -1.06 -22.75 20.35
C CYS A 105 -0.82 -21.82 19.15
N LEU A 106 -0.67 -22.36 17.94
CA LEU A 106 -0.49 -21.55 16.72
C LEU A 106 -1.71 -20.65 16.44
N SER A 107 -2.92 -21.16 16.67
CA SER A 107 -4.15 -20.37 16.56
C SER A 107 -4.19 -19.20 17.55
N ILE A 108 -3.77 -19.45 18.80
CA ILE A 108 -3.65 -18.41 19.84
C ILE A 108 -2.59 -17.39 19.43
N ILE A 109 -1.46 -17.82 18.87
CA ILE A 109 -0.35 -16.95 18.44
C ILE A 109 -0.80 -16.02 17.31
N GLU A 110 -1.40 -16.54 16.23
CA GLU A 110 -1.95 -15.68 15.15
C GLU A 110 -3.03 -14.72 15.67
N ALA A 111 -3.80 -15.16 16.68
CA ALA A 111 -4.84 -14.35 17.26
C ALA A 111 -4.32 -13.22 18.15
N ARG A 112 -3.29 -13.49 18.96
CA ARG A 112 -2.72 -12.60 20.00
C ARG A 112 -1.66 -11.66 19.43
N PHE A 113 -0.85 -12.12 18.49
CA PHE A 113 0.27 -11.36 17.93
C PHE A 113 0.07 -11.15 16.41
N LEU A 114 -0.72 -10.14 16.04
CA LEU A 114 -0.98 -9.83 14.63
C LEU A 114 0.31 -9.49 13.87
N GLY A 115 0.51 -10.19 12.74
CA GLY A 115 1.70 -10.03 11.92
C GLY A 115 2.99 -10.47 12.62
N CYS A 116 2.92 -11.43 13.55
CA CYS A 116 4.13 -12.02 14.11
C CYS A 116 4.80 -12.99 13.12
N GLY A 117 6.12 -13.10 13.24
CA GLY A 117 6.86 -14.20 12.66
C GLY A 117 6.82 -15.39 13.60
N THR A 118 6.48 -16.57 13.12
CA THR A 118 6.39 -17.78 13.93
C THR A 118 7.46 -18.76 13.48
N ILE A 119 8.22 -19.29 14.43
CA ILE A 119 9.23 -20.34 14.21
C ILE A 119 8.91 -21.48 15.17
N LEU A 120 8.48 -22.60 14.62
CA LEU A 120 8.25 -23.84 15.35
C LEU A 120 9.38 -24.81 15.00
N LEU A 121 10.13 -25.23 16.00
CA LEU A 121 11.30 -26.07 15.83
C LEU A 121 11.42 -27.06 16.98
N GLY A 122 12.04 -28.20 16.75
CA GLY A 122 12.01 -29.29 17.71
C GLY A 122 12.40 -30.62 17.10
N ASP A 123 12.38 -31.66 17.94
CA ASP A 123 12.58 -33.06 17.55
C ASP A 123 11.18 -33.69 17.42
N PHE A 124 10.75 -33.83 16.17
CA PHE A 124 9.49 -34.41 15.77
C PHE A 124 9.77 -35.83 15.26
N ASN A 125 9.10 -36.83 15.85
CA ASN A 125 9.15 -38.17 15.29
C ASN A 125 8.67 -38.21 13.82
N GLU A 126 9.16 -39.17 13.05
CA GLU A 126 8.88 -39.29 11.61
C GLU A 126 7.38 -39.29 11.28
N THR A 127 6.55 -39.90 12.13
CA THR A 127 5.08 -39.92 12.00
C THR A 127 4.45 -38.55 12.20
N LEU A 128 4.96 -37.77 13.15
CA LEU A 128 4.50 -36.42 13.46
C LEU A 128 4.89 -35.44 12.34
N VAL A 129 6.08 -35.58 11.76
CA VAL A 129 6.52 -34.80 10.59
C VAL A 129 5.62 -35.04 9.38
N LYS A 130 5.19 -36.30 9.13
CA LYS A 130 4.28 -36.60 8.01
C LYS A 130 2.87 -36.02 8.23
N LYS A 131 2.39 -35.98 9.48
CA LYS A 131 1.05 -35.47 9.86
C LYS A 131 0.99 -33.95 10.07
N SER A 132 2.13 -33.27 10.24
CA SER A 132 2.21 -31.82 10.47
C SER A 132 1.91 -30.97 9.22
N SER A 133 1.63 -31.59 8.07
CA SER A 133 1.10 -30.93 6.85
C SER A 133 -0.19 -30.12 7.10
N ARG A 134 -0.97 -30.49 8.12
CA ARG A 134 -2.13 -29.71 8.59
C ARG A 134 -1.71 -28.38 9.21
N LEU A 135 -0.63 -28.36 10.00
CA LEU A 135 -0.09 -27.15 10.64
C LEU A 135 0.51 -26.21 9.59
N SER A 136 1.25 -26.75 8.61
CA SER A 136 1.85 -25.95 7.53
C SER A 136 0.80 -25.26 6.66
N ASN A 137 -0.27 -25.97 6.28
CA ASN A 137 -1.34 -25.44 5.45
C ASN A 137 -2.26 -24.45 6.20
N GLY A 138 -2.52 -24.69 7.49
CA GLY A 138 -3.37 -23.84 8.32
C GLY A 138 -2.75 -22.47 8.60
N PHE A 139 -1.44 -22.44 8.93
CA PHE A 139 -0.75 -21.24 9.43
C PHE A 139 0.32 -20.68 8.48
N LYS A 140 0.32 -21.12 7.21
CA LYS A 140 1.31 -20.74 6.18
C LYS A 140 2.76 -20.97 6.62
N LEU A 141 3.00 -22.01 7.41
CA LEU A 141 4.35 -22.37 7.84
C LEU A 141 5.00 -23.23 6.75
N LYS A 142 6.21 -22.88 6.34
CA LYS A 142 7.02 -23.67 5.43
C LYS A 142 8.13 -24.37 6.20
N GLN A 143 8.36 -25.64 5.90
CA GLN A 143 9.49 -26.38 6.45
C GLN A 143 10.77 -25.94 5.75
N LEU A 144 11.80 -25.57 6.52
CA LEU A 144 13.10 -25.15 5.99
C LEU A 144 14.04 -26.34 5.82
N VAL A 145 14.19 -27.18 6.84
CA VAL A 145 15.10 -28.34 6.83
C VAL A 145 14.55 -29.42 5.90
N ASN A 146 15.35 -29.80 4.90
CA ASN A 146 15.00 -30.77 3.86
C ASN A 146 16.04 -31.90 3.69
N PHE A 147 16.98 -32.03 4.63
CA PHE A 147 18.01 -33.06 4.66
C PHE A 147 17.88 -33.91 5.94
N PRO A 148 18.39 -35.15 5.96
CA PRO A 148 18.32 -36.01 7.14
C PRO A 148 19.21 -35.48 8.27
N THR A 149 18.67 -35.45 9.49
CA THR A 149 19.33 -34.91 10.68
C THR A 149 19.85 -36.01 11.60
N ARG A 150 19.31 -37.24 11.48
CA ARG A 150 19.79 -38.44 12.19
C ARG A 150 19.75 -39.65 11.25
N GLY A 151 20.92 -40.16 10.84
CA GLY A 151 21.00 -41.27 9.87
C GLY A 151 20.34 -40.89 8.53
N THR A 152 19.32 -41.64 8.11
CA THR A 152 18.51 -41.34 6.91
C THR A 152 17.24 -40.54 7.21
N ASN A 153 16.96 -40.27 8.49
CA ASN A 153 15.70 -39.69 8.94
C ASN A 153 15.83 -38.20 9.22
N MET A 154 14.75 -37.46 8.96
CA MET A 154 14.63 -36.02 9.21
C MET A 154 13.72 -35.82 10.42
N LEU A 155 14.33 -35.68 11.59
CA LEU A 155 13.62 -35.61 12.87
C LEU A 155 13.59 -34.18 13.44
N ASP A 156 14.42 -33.27 12.94
CA ASP A 156 14.51 -31.90 13.45
C ASP A 156 13.92 -30.87 12.46
N PRO A 157 12.60 -30.86 12.20
CA PRO A 157 12.00 -29.92 11.27
C PRO A 157 11.97 -28.51 11.86
N VAL A 158 12.12 -27.53 10.97
CA VAL A 158 11.90 -26.11 11.30
C VAL A 158 10.78 -25.57 10.43
N PHE A 159 9.64 -25.28 11.03
CA PHE A 159 8.47 -24.70 10.38
C PHE A 159 8.39 -23.20 10.65
N THR A 160 8.34 -22.38 9.60
CA THR A 160 8.22 -20.93 9.77
C THR A 160 7.41 -20.24 8.67
N ASN A 161 6.70 -19.17 9.03
CA ASN A 161 6.08 -18.24 8.08
C ASN A 161 7.07 -17.14 7.60
N LEU A 162 8.32 -17.18 8.08
CA LEU A 162 9.40 -16.27 7.72
C LEU A 162 10.39 -16.91 6.72
N SER A 163 9.98 -17.93 5.98
CA SER A 163 10.91 -18.70 5.13
C SER A 163 11.66 -17.85 4.11
N ASP A 164 11.07 -16.75 3.65
CA ASP A 164 11.67 -15.84 2.67
C ASP A 164 12.81 -14.98 3.26
N TYR A 165 12.97 -14.97 4.59
CA TYR A 165 13.97 -14.17 5.30
C TYR A 165 15.17 -14.99 5.81
N TYR A 166 15.18 -16.30 5.60
CA TYR A 166 16.29 -17.19 5.97
C TYR A 166 16.95 -17.75 4.71
N ASP A 167 18.27 -17.96 4.76
CA ASP A 167 18.97 -18.72 3.74
C ASP A 167 18.68 -20.23 3.89
N SER A 168 19.11 -21.02 2.91
CA SER A 168 18.97 -22.48 2.97
C SER A 168 19.68 -23.02 4.23
N PRO A 169 19.02 -23.92 5.00
CA PRO A 169 19.60 -24.44 6.23
C PRO A 169 20.91 -25.16 5.95
N ILE A 170 21.88 -24.99 6.85
CA ILE A 170 23.21 -25.58 6.75
C ILE A 170 23.32 -26.72 7.75
N GLN A 171 23.65 -27.91 7.25
CA GLN A 171 23.99 -29.05 8.09
C GLN A 171 25.40 -28.86 8.66
N ARG A 172 25.53 -28.94 9.98
CA ARG A 172 26.79 -28.90 10.72
C ARG A 172 27.05 -30.25 11.39
N PRO A 173 28.33 -30.60 11.66
CA PRO A 173 28.67 -31.79 12.43
C PRO A 173 27.92 -31.83 13.77
N SER A 174 27.71 -33.04 14.31
CA SER A 174 27.17 -33.19 15.65
C SER A 174 28.09 -32.55 16.69
N VAL A 175 27.50 -32.01 17.75
CA VAL A 175 28.24 -31.39 18.86
C VAL A 175 28.42 -32.43 19.97
N GLY A 176 29.68 -32.71 20.32
CA GLY A 176 30.03 -33.66 21.38
C GLY A 176 29.63 -35.10 21.03
N VAL A 177 28.84 -35.73 21.91
CA VAL A 177 28.35 -37.12 21.78
C VAL A 177 26.97 -37.22 21.14
N SER A 178 26.45 -36.12 20.58
CA SER A 178 25.14 -36.14 19.91
C SER A 178 25.17 -37.02 18.65
N ASP A 179 24.13 -37.82 18.47
CA ASP A 179 23.88 -38.65 17.29
C ASP A 179 23.05 -37.92 16.21
N HIS A 180 22.69 -36.65 16.44
CA HIS A 180 22.04 -35.76 15.47
C HIS A 180 23.04 -34.75 14.91
N PHE A 181 22.91 -34.45 13.61
CA PHE A 181 23.61 -33.33 12.98
C PHE A 181 23.04 -31.99 13.47
N SER A 182 23.91 -31.02 13.72
CA SER A 182 23.47 -29.68 14.12
C SER A 182 22.93 -28.90 12.93
N ILE A 183 21.89 -28.08 13.15
CA ILE A 183 21.28 -27.26 12.10
C ILE A 183 21.61 -25.79 12.36
N GLU A 184 22.19 -25.12 11.36
CA GLU A 184 22.41 -23.68 11.39
C GLU A 184 21.47 -22.98 10.42
N LEU A 185 20.69 -22.03 10.94
CA LEU A 185 19.83 -21.15 10.16
C LEU A 185 20.41 -19.73 10.17
N GLN A 186 20.82 -19.26 9.00
CA GLN A 186 21.31 -17.90 8.85
C GLN A 186 20.22 -17.02 8.25
N PRO A 187 20.04 -15.78 8.76
CA PRO A 187 19.16 -14.83 8.09
C PRO A 187 19.72 -14.57 6.69
N LEU A 188 18.84 -14.45 5.70
CA LEU A 188 19.23 -14.07 4.36
C LEU A 188 19.93 -12.72 4.46
N GLU A 189 21.25 -12.68 4.23
CA GLU A 189 21.96 -11.42 4.21
C GLU A 189 21.23 -10.51 3.23
N ARG A 190 20.86 -9.31 3.69
CA ARG A 190 20.57 -8.22 2.76
C ARG A 190 21.88 -7.92 2.06
N SER A 191 22.21 -8.74 1.09
CA SER A 191 22.98 -8.32 -0.05
C SER A 191 22.38 -6.96 -0.41
N GLN A 192 23.25 -5.95 -0.52
CA GLN A 192 22.98 -4.86 -1.43
C GLN A 192 22.83 -5.54 -2.79
N GLN A 193 21.70 -6.21 -3.01
CA GLN A 193 21.38 -6.76 -4.29
C GLN A 193 21.38 -5.49 -5.12
N PRO A 194 22.32 -5.34 -6.08
CA PRO A 194 22.14 -4.32 -7.07
C PRO A 194 20.77 -4.66 -7.60
N ASN A 195 19.78 -3.79 -7.35
CA ASN A 195 18.40 -4.00 -7.77
C ASN A 195 18.52 -4.74 -9.09
N ALA A 196 18.19 -6.03 -9.10
CA ALA A 196 18.03 -6.71 -10.36
C ALA A 196 16.83 -5.94 -10.85
N LYS A 197 17.11 -4.87 -11.60
CA LYS A 197 16.14 -4.19 -12.41
C LYS A 197 15.69 -5.36 -13.22
N ILE A 198 14.56 -5.95 -12.83
CA ILE A 198 13.67 -6.56 -13.76
C ILE A 198 13.44 -5.39 -14.70
N THR A 199 14.27 -5.38 -15.74
CA THR A 199 14.19 -4.41 -16.79
C THR A 199 13.05 -4.98 -17.58
N VAL A 200 11.83 -4.71 -17.10
CA VAL A 200 10.66 -4.84 -17.93
C VAL A 200 10.91 -3.81 -19.01
N LYS A 201 11.45 -4.27 -20.13
CA LYS A 201 11.55 -3.47 -21.34
C LYS A 201 10.13 -3.28 -21.82
N PHE A 202 9.48 -2.25 -21.31
CA PHE A 202 8.30 -1.73 -21.97
C PHE A 202 8.76 -1.20 -23.32
N ARG A 203 8.09 -1.60 -24.40
CA ARG A 203 8.26 -0.92 -25.68
C ARG A 203 7.98 0.56 -25.42
N ASP A 204 8.90 1.43 -25.82
CA ASP A 204 8.74 2.85 -25.61
C ASP A 204 7.71 3.39 -26.62
N LEU A 205 6.44 3.35 -26.20
CA LEU A 205 5.27 3.75 -26.98
C LEU A 205 5.09 5.28 -27.03
N ARG A 206 6.13 6.07 -26.75
CA ARG A 206 6.08 7.52 -26.94
C ARG A 206 5.81 7.84 -28.40
N ALA A 207 5.01 8.90 -28.62
CA ALA A 207 4.63 9.35 -29.95
C ALA A 207 5.84 9.56 -30.88
N SER A 208 6.98 9.99 -30.35
CA SER A 208 8.23 10.17 -31.10
C SER A 208 8.80 8.86 -31.68
N ASN A 209 8.80 7.78 -30.92
CA ASN A 209 9.32 6.48 -31.40
C ASN A 209 8.34 5.79 -32.33
N ARG A 210 7.03 6.01 -32.11
CA ARG A 210 5.98 5.56 -33.03
C ARG A 210 6.09 6.28 -34.38
N LEU A 211 6.31 7.60 -34.35
CA LEU A 211 6.52 8.40 -35.56
C LEU A 211 7.79 7.96 -36.30
N ALA A 212 8.91 7.76 -35.60
CA ALA A 212 10.15 7.26 -36.22
C ALA A 212 9.98 5.88 -36.87
N MET A 213 9.19 4.99 -36.27
CA MET A 213 8.87 3.69 -36.87
C MET A 213 7.96 3.84 -38.10
N ARG A 214 6.99 4.76 -38.07
CA ARG A 214 6.14 5.07 -39.22
C ARG A 214 6.97 5.59 -40.39
N THR A 215 7.87 6.55 -40.15
CA THR A 215 8.79 7.07 -41.18
C THR A 215 9.66 5.97 -41.78
N TYR A 216 10.18 5.04 -40.95
CA TYR A 216 10.92 3.88 -41.46
C TYR A 216 10.05 2.96 -42.33
N LEU A 217 8.80 2.71 -41.94
CA LEU A 217 7.89 1.88 -42.74
C LEU A 217 7.46 2.54 -44.05
N GLU A 218 7.37 3.87 -44.08
CA GLU A 218 7.12 4.66 -45.30
C GLU A 218 8.33 4.62 -46.27
N GLU A 219 9.56 4.42 -45.77
CA GLU A 219 10.77 4.24 -46.58
C GLU A 219 10.94 2.82 -47.15
N VAL A 220 10.25 1.83 -46.58
CA VAL A 220 10.28 0.44 -47.07
C VAL A 220 9.31 0.31 -48.24
N ASP A 221 9.82 0.01 -49.44
CA ASP A 221 8.98 -0.32 -50.58
C ASP A 221 8.35 -1.71 -50.40
N VAL A 222 7.18 -1.73 -49.76
CA VAL A 222 6.42 -2.95 -49.47
C VAL A 222 5.98 -3.65 -50.77
N LYS A 223 5.85 -2.90 -51.87
CA LYS A 223 5.39 -3.44 -53.16
C LYS A 223 6.45 -4.33 -53.80
N THR A 224 7.71 -3.91 -53.85
CA THR A 224 8.81 -4.79 -54.33
C THR A 224 9.03 -6.01 -53.43
N LEU A 225 8.80 -5.89 -52.13
CA LEU A 225 8.92 -7.01 -51.19
C LEU A 225 7.83 -8.06 -51.42
N LEU A 226 6.59 -7.64 -51.68
CA LEU A 226 5.47 -8.51 -52.03
C LEU A 226 5.61 -9.08 -53.44
N ASP A 227 6.01 -8.29 -54.42
CA ASP A 227 6.24 -8.74 -55.80
C ASP A 227 7.35 -9.80 -55.84
N SER A 228 8.37 -9.69 -54.99
CA SER A 228 9.39 -10.73 -54.82
C SER A 228 8.83 -12.04 -54.25
N ILE A 229 7.92 -11.96 -53.28
CA ILE A 229 7.27 -13.13 -52.66
C ILE A 229 6.30 -13.78 -53.65
N ILE A 230 5.48 -12.99 -54.33
CA ILE A 230 4.47 -13.42 -55.30
C ILE A 230 5.10 -13.95 -56.60
N SER A 231 6.24 -13.41 -57.02
CA SER A 231 7.01 -13.90 -58.18
C SER A 231 7.66 -15.27 -57.91
N SER A 232 7.98 -15.59 -56.66
CA SER A 232 8.56 -16.88 -56.25
C SER A 232 7.50 -17.98 -56.03
N ARG A 233 6.63 -18.21 -57.03
CA ARG A 233 5.42 -19.06 -57.06
C ARG A 233 5.53 -20.55 -56.67
N GLY A 234 6.50 -20.97 -55.87
CA GLY A 234 6.60 -22.37 -55.49
C GLY A 234 7.66 -22.66 -54.45
N ASP A 235 7.58 -22.08 -53.25
CA ASP A 235 7.88 -22.83 -52.01
C ASP A 235 7.54 -22.03 -50.74
N TRP A 236 6.29 -22.10 -50.26
CA TRP A 236 5.94 -21.56 -48.94
C TRP A 236 6.58 -22.34 -47.78
N LEU A 237 7.23 -23.49 -48.05
CA LEU A 237 7.81 -24.39 -47.02
C LEU A 237 9.34 -24.31 -46.90
N GLY A 238 10.06 -23.67 -47.83
CA GLY A 238 11.53 -23.83 -47.93
C GLY A 238 12.43 -22.73 -47.37
N ARG A 239 11.94 -21.53 -47.01
CA ARG A 239 12.82 -20.36 -46.79
C ARG A 239 12.84 -19.70 -45.41
N SER A 240 12.31 -20.34 -44.37
CA SER A 240 12.64 -19.93 -42.99
C SER A 240 14.07 -20.37 -42.57
N ALA A 241 14.67 -21.33 -43.28
CA ALA A 241 16.02 -21.82 -43.00
C ALA A 241 17.16 -21.12 -43.80
N ASN A 242 16.85 -20.39 -44.88
CA ASN A 242 17.86 -19.89 -45.83
C ASN A 242 18.09 -18.36 -45.83
N PHE A 243 17.48 -17.59 -44.92
CA PHE A 243 17.97 -16.24 -44.60
C PHE A 243 19.33 -16.25 -43.85
N LYS A 244 19.98 -17.42 -43.74
CA LYS A 244 21.28 -17.66 -43.09
C LYS A 244 22.46 -17.94 -44.04
N ARG A 245 22.28 -18.04 -45.35
CA ARG A 245 23.39 -18.28 -46.29
C ARG A 245 23.18 -17.51 -47.59
N GLY A 246 23.78 -16.32 -47.68
CA GLY A 246 23.67 -15.52 -48.89
C GLY A 246 24.42 -14.19 -48.91
N VAL A 247 25.41 -13.95 -48.05
CA VAL A 247 26.47 -12.96 -48.29
C VAL A 247 27.73 -13.44 -47.55
N VAL A 248 28.68 -14.02 -48.28
CA VAL A 248 30.06 -14.24 -47.78
C VAL A 248 30.98 -13.39 -48.63
N SER A 249 31.40 -12.28 -48.05
CA SER A 249 32.73 -11.66 -48.15
C SER A 249 32.59 -10.31 -47.41
N SER A 250 32.97 -10.15 -46.16
CA SER A 250 34.32 -10.31 -45.61
C SER A 250 34.27 -10.46 -44.07
N LYS A 251 35.36 -10.96 -43.49
CA LYS A 251 35.53 -11.55 -42.15
C LYS A 251 35.04 -10.67 -40.97
N MET A 252 34.11 -11.18 -40.15
CA MET A 252 34.03 -10.90 -38.70
C MET A 252 33.39 -12.07 -37.91
N THR A 253 33.86 -12.24 -36.67
CA THR A 253 33.74 -13.41 -35.79
C THR A 253 32.37 -13.62 -35.11
N LYS A 254 32.02 -14.90 -34.93
CA LYS A 254 30.77 -15.48 -34.41
C LYS A 254 30.20 -14.84 -33.12
N LYS A 255 29.05 -14.15 -33.21
CA LYS A 255 27.96 -14.15 -32.20
C LYS A 255 26.61 -13.94 -32.91
N ARG A 256 25.60 -14.79 -32.62
CA ARG A 256 24.24 -14.69 -33.17
C ARG A 256 23.56 -13.38 -32.69
N PRO A 257 22.88 -12.61 -33.57
CA PRO A 257 22.25 -11.35 -33.19
C PRO A 257 20.89 -11.59 -32.51
N LYS A 258 20.65 -10.91 -31.40
CA LYS A 258 19.31 -10.74 -30.80
C LYS A 258 18.65 -9.56 -31.49
N PHE A 259 17.56 -9.79 -32.22
CA PHE A 259 16.74 -8.70 -32.77
C PHE A 259 16.16 -7.86 -31.64
N GLY A 260 16.65 -6.63 -31.48
CA GLY A 260 16.20 -5.71 -30.44
C GLY A 260 17.15 -4.55 -30.16
N SER A 261 17.52 -3.77 -31.19
CA SER A 261 17.98 -2.37 -31.08
C SER A 261 18.33 -1.82 -32.47
N LEU A 262 17.76 -0.68 -32.85
CA LEU A 262 18.22 0.15 -33.98
C LEU A 262 19.68 0.60 -33.77
N PRO A 263 20.45 0.92 -34.84
CA PRO A 263 21.86 1.29 -34.74
C PRO A 263 22.06 2.64 -34.03
N THR A 264 22.99 2.70 -33.08
CA THR A 264 23.42 3.91 -32.38
C THR A 264 24.61 4.57 -33.08
N LEU A 265 24.49 4.88 -34.36
CA LEU A 265 25.44 5.76 -35.04
C LEU A 265 24.87 7.18 -34.98
N ASN A 266 25.59 8.07 -34.28
CA ASN A 266 25.29 9.48 -34.00
C ASN A 266 24.49 9.82 -32.71
N MET A 267 24.77 9.17 -31.58
CA MET A 267 24.45 9.74 -30.26
C MET A 267 25.72 10.16 -29.50
N PRO A 268 25.74 11.33 -28.83
CA PRO A 268 26.89 11.78 -28.05
C PRO A 268 27.13 10.86 -26.83
N GLN A 269 28.39 10.48 -26.62
CA GLN A 269 28.83 9.58 -25.55
C GLN A 269 28.65 10.20 -24.16
N LYS A 270 28.24 9.38 -23.18
CA LYS A 270 28.27 9.74 -21.75
C LYS A 270 29.64 9.37 -21.17
N SER A 271 30.29 10.34 -20.56
CA SER A 271 31.53 10.17 -19.80
C SER A 271 31.30 9.35 -18.53
N HIS A 272 32.21 8.40 -18.28
CA HIS A 272 32.38 7.55 -17.11
C HIS A 272 31.60 6.21 -17.06
N GLN A 273 32.17 5.19 -17.71
CA GLN A 273 32.18 3.82 -17.19
C GLN A 273 33.58 3.56 -16.62
N LYS A 274 33.69 3.30 -15.31
CA LYS A 274 34.92 2.78 -14.69
C LYS A 274 35.00 1.27 -14.93
N GLU A 275 36.20 0.76 -15.20
CA GLU A 275 36.49 -0.67 -15.23
C GLU A 275 36.20 -1.33 -13.88
N LYS A 276 35.73 -2.58 -13.91
CA LYS A 276 35.51 -3.39 -12.71
C LYS A 276 36.87 -3.75 -12.09
N LEU A 277 37.10 -3.31 -10.86
CA LEU A 277 38.18 -3.81 -10.02
C LEU A 277 37.95 -5.31 -9.72
N ALA A 278 39.02 -6.10 -9.86
CA ALA A 278 39.05 -7.50 -9.48
C ALA A 278 38.75 -7.69 -7.99
N PRO A 279 38.14 -8.83 -7.58
CA PRO A 279 37.87 -9.11 -6.17
C PRO A 279 39.18 -9.16 -5.36
N ARG A 280 39.15 -8.54 -4.17
CA ARG A 280 40.20 -8.57 -3.15
C ARG A 280 40.54 -10.04 -2.81
N ARG A 281 41.81 -10.42 -2.90
CA ARG A 281 42.31 -11.75 -2.48
C ARG A 281 41.99 -11.98 -1.00
N LEU A 282 41.60 -13.22 -0.68
CA LEU A 282 41.54 -13.74 0.69
C LEU A 282 42.92 -13.63 1.34
N LEU A 283 42.95 -13.18 2.60
CA LEU A 283 44.12 -13.18 3.47
C LEU A 283 44.69 -14.60 3.56
N SER A 284 45.93 -14.77 3.12
CA SER A 284 46.68 -16.01 3.27
C SER A 284 47.09 -16.20 4.72
N ILE A 285 46.90 -17.44 5.20
CA ILE A 285 47.50 -18.02 6.41
C ILE A 285 48.98 -17.64 6.50
N VAL A 286 49.40 -17.28 7.73
CA VAL A 286 50.79 -17.04 8.14
C VAL A 286 51.69 -18.10 7.53
N LYS A 287 52.52 -17.68 6.57
CA LYS A 287 53.70 -18.42 6.16
C LYS A 287 54.88 -17.67 6.74
N ASP A 288 55.69 -18.38 7.51
CA ASP A 288 56.91 -17.87 8.11
C ASP A 288 57.73 -17.10 7.07
N LEU A 289 57.92 -15.81 7.34
CA LEU A 289 58.82 -14.98 6.56
C LEU A 289 60.25 -15.47 6.80
N PRO A 290 61.01 -15.80 5.74
CA PRO A 290 62.43 -16.08 5.90
C PRO A 290 63.11 -14.84 6.45
N GLU A 291 63.99 -15.03 7.42
CA GLU A 291 64.80 -13.98 8.06
C GLU A 291 65.38 -13.02 7.03
N THR A 292 64.74 -11.86 6.86
CA THR A 292 65.30 -10.78 6.06
C THR A 292 66.50 -10.24 6.81
N LYS A 293 67.69 -10.54 6.27
CA LYS A 293 68.99 -10.00 6.69
C LYS A 293 68.83 -8.57 7.19
N ARG A 294 69.13 -8.33 8.47
CA ARG A 294 69.23 -6.99 9.06
C ARG A 294 70.15 -6.16 8.17
N LYS A 295 69.61 -5.13 7.52
CA LYS A 295 70.45 -4.04 6.98
C LYS A 295 71.17 -3.44 8.18
N ASN A 296 72.49 -3.27 8.09
CA ASN A 296 73.27 -2.63 9.14
C ASN A 296 72.60 -1.29 9.51
N ALA A 297 72.30 -1.08 10.80
CA ALA A 297 71.66 0.15 11.26
C ALA A 297 72.48 1.37 10.85
N CYS A 298 71.84 2.40 10.29
CA CYS A 298 72.51 3.61 9.80
C CYS A 298 73.23 4.37 10.93
N TYR A 299 72.62 4.35 12.13
CA TYR A 299 73.18 4.87 13.37
C TYR A 299 72.92 3.85 14.48
N SER A 300 73.93 3.56 15.29
CA SER A 300 73.84 2.57 16.37
C SER A 300 73.38 3.17 17.70
N ASN A 301 73.63 4.46 17.93
CA ASN A 301 73.23 5.19 19.13
C ASN A 301 73.12 6.71 18.85
N PHE A 302 72.44 7.43 19.75
CA PHE A 302 72.22 8.88 19.63
C PHE A 302 73.52 9.68 19.56
N VAL A 303 74.58 9.26 20.27
CA VAL A 303 75.88 9.93 20.26
C VAL A 303 76.56 9.83 18.88
N GLU A 304 76.43 8.69 18.19
CA GLU A 304 76.91 8.51 16.82
C GLU A 304 76.12 9.37 15.82
N LEU A 305 74.80 9.48 16.02
CA LEU A 305 73.94 10.36 15.24
C LEU A 305 74.39 11.83 15.36
N CYS A 306 74.53 12.37 16.58
CA CYS A 306 74.96 13.75 16.80
C CYS A 306 76.29 14.06 16.08
N LYS A 307 77.28 13.17 16.19
CA LYS A 307 78.59 13.34 15.53
C LYS A 307 78.51 13.35 13.99
N ARG A 308 77.60 12.57 13.40
CA ARG A 308 77.47 12.43 11.95
C ARG A 308 76.52 13.44 11.30
N VAL A 309 75.61 14.05 12.06
CA VAL A 309 74.61 15.00 11.54
C VAL A 309 75.23 16.39 11.28
N HIS A 310 76.04 16.91 12.20
CA HIS A 310 76.69 18.22 12.07
C HIS A 310 77.52 18.44 10.78
N PRO A 311 78.28 17.45 10.26
CA PRO A 311 79.06 17.63 9.02
C PRO A 311 78.26 17.42 7.71
N LEU A 312 76.93 17.20 7.74
CA LEU A 312 76.14 16.94 6.53
C LEU A 312 75.92 18.20 5.69
N LYS A 313 76.50 18.23 4.49
CA LYS A 313 76.29 19.32 3.51
C LYS A 313 74.84 19.49 3.07
N THR A 314 74.00 18.46 3.18
CA THR A 314 72.56 18.53 2.86
C THR A 314 71.74 19.35 3.84
N LEU A 315 72.31 19.72 4.99
CA LEU A 315 71.65 20.55 6.00
C LEU A 315 72.10 22.03 5.94
N SER A 316 72.72 22.49 4.84
CA SER A 316 73.19 23.88 4.71
C SER A 316 72.08 24.92 4.92
N ASP A 317 70.85 24.57 4.55
CA ASP A 317 69.68 25.45 4.59
C ASP A 317 68.78 25.18 5.82
N TRP A 318 69.24 24.31 6.73
CA TRP A 318 68.52 23.87 7.93
C TRP A 318 69.27 24.33 9.18
N SER A 319 68.53 24.81 10.19
CA SER A 319 69.10 25.04 11.52
C SER A 319 69.06 23.73 12.33
N VAL A 320 70.21 23.32 12.84
CA VAL A 320 70.37 22.11 13.67
C VAL A 320 70.58 22.55 15.11
N GLN A 321 69.72 22.10 16.01
CA GLN A 321 69.85 22.32 17.44
C GLN A 321 69.95 20.98 18.16
N GLU A 322 71.09 20.72 18.80
CA GLU A 322 71.28 19.56 19.68
C GLU A 322 70.85 19.91 21.10
N LEU A 323 70.00 19.08 21.69
CA LEU A 323 69.61 19.10 23.09
C LEU A 323 70.03 17.77 23.72
N ASN A 324 70.08 17.71 25.06
CA ASN A 324 70.56 16.53 25.79
C ASN A 324 69.82 15.23 25.45
N ASP A 325 68.57 15.31 25.01
CA ASP A 325 67.66 14.19 24.76
C ASP A 325 67.15 14.11 23.30
N ARG A 326 67.44 15.09 22.44
CA ARG A 326 66.89 15.17 21.08
C ARG A 326 67.68 16.10 20.15
N ILE A 327 67.60 15.86 18.84
CA ILE A 327 68.08 16.77 17.80
C ILE A 327 66.87 17.38 17.08
N LEU A 328 66.88 18.70 16.90
CA LEU A 328 65.88 19.43 16.13
C LEU A 328 66.50 19.94 14.84
N LEU A 329 65.93 19.53 13.69
CA LEU A 329 66.26 20.03 12.37
C LEU A 329 65.11 20.94 11.92
N ARG A 330 65.36 22.24 11.76
CA ARG A 330 64.34 23.22 11.38
C ARG A 330 64.71 23.95 10.10
N LYS A 331 63.80 23.90 9.11
CA LYS A 331 63.88 24.74 7.92
C LYS A 331 63.01 25.98 8.12
N ILE A 332 63.64 27.15 8.14
CA ILE A 332 62.97 28.43 8.38
C ILE A 332 63.09 29.27 7.10
N LYS A 333 61.96 29.72 6.56
CA LYS A 333 61.93 30.81 5.57
C LYS A 333 61.85 32.13 6.32
N ASN A 334 62.79 33.06 6.06
CA ASN A 334 62.91 34.35 6.76
C ASN A 334 61.64 35.23 6.72
N THR A 335 60.67 34.88 5.88
CA THR A 335 59.37 35.56 5.75
C THR A 335 58.33 35.12 6.81
N PHE A 336 58.58 34.07 7.61
CA PHE A 336 57.61 33.48 8.52
C PHE A 336 58.15 33.29 9.95
N LEU A 337 57.27 33.40 10.97
CA LEU A 337 57.61 33.24 12.40
C LEU A 337 57.67 31.76 12.86
N LEU A 338 57.13 30.82 12.07
CA LEU A 338 57.12 29.38 12.37
C LEU A 338 58.01 28.63 11.37
N PRO A 339 58.70 27.55 11.79
CA PRO A 339 59.46 26.71 10.87
C PRO A 339 58.51 26.06 9.85
N GLU A 340 58.92 26.06 8.59
CA GLU A 340 58.16 25.46 7.49
C GLU A 340 58.11 23.94 7.63
N VAL A 341 59.26 23.34 7.97
CA VAL A 341 59.38 21.92 8.31
C VAL A 341 60.28 21.80 9.53
N GLU A 342 59.86 21.00 10.52
CA GLU A 342 60.65 20.64 11.69
C GLU A 342 60.69 19.11 11.82
N ILE A 343 61.90 18.55 11.84
CA ILE A 343 62.16 17.13 12.10
C ILE A 343 62.82 17.02 13.47
N MET A 344 62.15 16.37 14.41
CA MET A 344 62.67 16.09 15.75
C MET A 344 63.06 14.63 15.82
N ILE A 345 64.31 14.35 16.21
CA ILE A 345 64.84 13.01 16.42
C ILE A 345 65.18 12.84 17.90
N ASP A 346 64.60 11.87 18.58
CA ASP A 346 64.83 11.61 20.01
C ASP A 346 66.02 10.65 20.26
N ASP A 347 66.37 10.47 21.53
CA ASP A 347 67.42 9.56 22.01
C ASP A 347 67.16 8.08 21.68
N SER A 348 65.91 7.71 21.39
CA SER A 348 65.51 6.39 20.90
C SER A 348 65.76 6.19 19.39
N LEU A 349 66.32 7.20 18.72
CA LEU A 349 66.50 7.28 17.26
C LEU A 349 65.15 7.30 16.51
N GLY A 350 64.05 7.62 17.20
CA GLY A 350 62.75 7.85 16.61
C GLY A 350 62.68 9.26 16.03
N TYR A 351 61.99 9.45 14.90
CA TYR A 351 61.80 10.80 14.34
C TYR A 351 60.32 11.20 14.23
N THR A 352 60.06 12.49 14.37
CA THR A 352 58.74 13.12 14.16
C THR A 352 58.87 14.30 13.24
N ILE A 353 57.93 14.43 12.31
CA ILE A 353 57.89 15.50 11.32
C ILE A 353 56.68 16.38 11.60
N SER A 354 56.93 17.69 11.71
CA SER A 354 55.90 18.72 11.81
C SER A 354 56.06 19.76 10.69
N ILE A 355 54.94 20.29 10.21
CA ILE A 355 54.88 21.29 9.13
C ILE A 355 54.06 22.47 9.63
N PHE A 356 54.66 23.66 9.71
CA PHE A 356 54.05 24.85 10.33
C PHE A 356 53.39 24.55 11.70
N GLY A 357 54.00 23.67 12.50
CA GLY A 357 53.51 23.26 13.82
C GLY A 357 52.47 22.12 13.83
N TRP A 358 52.12 21.55 12.67
CA TRP A 358 51.18 20.43 12.58
C TRP A 358 51.90 19.10 12.35
N LEU A 359 51.66 18.12 13.22
CA LEU A 359 52.23 16.77 13.10
C LEU A 359 51.59 15.99 11.95
N ILE A 360 52.40 15.28 11.16
CA ILE A 360 51.88 14.35 10.14
C ILE A 360 51.20 13.14 10.83
N PRO A 361 50.14 12.54 10.24
CA PRO A 361 49.43 11.40 10.82
C PRO A 361 50.35 10.19 11.08
N GLU A 362 50.02 9.37 12.09
CA GLU A 362 50.82 8.17 12.43
C GLU A 362 50.91 7.16 11.29
N ASP A 363 49.85 7.07 10.48
CA ASP A 363 49.76 6.16 9.33
C ASP A 363 50.44 6.70 8.06
N HIS A 364 51.13 7.85 8.13
CA HIS A 364 51.76 8.47 6.96
C HIS A 364 52.84 7.56 6.35
N GLU A 365 52.97 7.56 5.01
CA GLU A 365 53.89 6.67 4.29
C GLU A 365 55.33 6.83 4.78
N LEU A 366 55.79 8.06 5.01
CA LEU A 366 57.12 8.35 5.58
C LEU A 366 57.38 7.67 6.93
N TYR A 367 56.37 7.45 7.78
CA TYR A 367 56.54 6.68 9.03
C TYR A 367 56.49 5.18 8.79
N SER A 368 55.55 4.71 7.97
CA SER A 368 55.40 3.29 7.65
C SER A 368 56.61 2.72 6.91
N ARG A 369 57.20 3.50 5.99
CA ARG A 369 58.30 3.09 5.10
C ARG A 369 59.61 2.84 5.86
N TYR A 370 59.90 3.66 6.87
CA TYR A 370 61.15 3.58 7.65
C TYR A 370 60.93 3.22 9.12
N LEU A 371 59.71 2.80 9.48
CA LEU A 371 59.29 2.46 10.86
C LEU A 371 59.61 3.56 11.87
N ARG A 372 59.51 4.83 11.43
CA ARG A 372 59.74 6.04 12.24
C ARG A 372 61.11 6.06 12.95
N SER A 373 62.14 5.39 12.42
CA SER A 373 63.47 5.36 13.04
C SER A 373 64.58 5.71 12.05
N VAL A 374 65.50 6.58 12.47
CA VAL A 374 66.73 6.88 11.73
C VAL A 374 67.73 5.73 11.75
N SER A 375 67.46 4.64 12.49
CA SER A 375 68.22 3.39 12.32
C SER A 375 68.03 2.77 10.93
N ASN A 376 66.89 3.04 10.26
CA ASN A 376 66.52 2.48 8.97
C ASN A 376 66.75 3.42 7.78
N ILE A 377 67.07 4.69 8.03
CA ILE A 377 67.29 5.72 7.00
C ILE A 377 68.35 6.74 7.47
N THR A 378 69.21 7.20 6.56
CA THR A 378 70.15 8.27 6.90
C THR A 378 69.42 9.61 7.03
N VAL A 379 69.88 10.51 7.90
CA VAL A 379 69.25 11.84 8.05
C VAL A 379 69.28 12.63 6.73
N SER A 380 70.28 12.40 5.87
CA SER A 380 70.38 13.03 4.55
C SER A 380 69.28 12.57 3.60
N ASP A 381 68.99 11.26 3.55
CA ASP A 381 67.94 10.71 2.69
C ASP A 381 66.55 11.05 3.23
N LEU A 382 66.38 11.07 4.56
CA LEU A 382 65.12 11.49 5.18
C LEU A 382 64.77 12.94 4.84
N VAL A 383 65.74 13.85 4.87
CA VAL A 383 65.52 15.26 4.51
C VAL A 383 65.16 15.39 3.03
N LYS A 384 65.83 14.66 2.13
CA LYS A 384 65.51 14.66 0.69
C LYS A 384 64.10 14.13 0.41
N ASP A 385 63.71 13.05 1.07
CA ASP A 385 62.37 12.47 0.92
C ASP A 385 61.29 13.42 1.45
N VAL A 386 61.54 14.14 2.54
CA VAL A 386 60.57 15.14 3.05
C VAL A 386 60.47 16.34 2.10
N GLU A 387 61.58 16.79 1.52
CA GLU A 387 61.60 17.90 0.55
C GLU A 387 60.97 17.55 -0.81
N SER A 388 60.89 16.27 -1.16
CA SER A 388 60.23 15.84 -2.41
C SER A 388 58.70 15.83 -2.33
N HIS A 389 58.11 16.01 -1.14
CA HIS A 389 56.66 16.04 -0.96
C HIS A 389 56.13 17.48 -0.96
N SER A 390 54.95 17.67 -1.56
CA SER A 390 54.25 18.96 -1.61
C SER A 390 53.17 19.06 -0.53
N ILE A 391 52.79 20.28 -0.14
CA ILE A 391 51.72 20.51 0.84
C ILE A 391 50.35 20.40 0.14
N CYS A 392 49.49 19.51 0.62
CA CYS A 392 48.12 19.32 0.12
C CYS A 392 47.35 20.65 0.11
N PRO A 393 46.54 20.98 -0.92
CA PRO A 393 45.83 22.26 -1.01
C PRO A 393 44.59 22.40 -0.10
N GLY A 394 44.16 21.33 0.58
CA GLY A 394 43.01 21.35 1.50
C GLY A 394 41.64 21.21 0.82
N VAL A 395 40.57 21.65 1.50
CA VAL A 395 39.16 21.61 1.04
C VAL A 395 38.51 22.99 1.20
N ILE A 396 37.44 23.26 0.45
CA ILE A 396 36.59 24.46 0.64
C ILE A 396 35.24 23.98 1.19
N PRO A 397 34.91 24.22 2.47
CA PRO A 397 33.64 23.79 3.04
C PRO A 397 32.48 24.73 2.64
N HIS A 398 31.37 24.18 2.16
CA HIS A 398 30.12 24.92 1.96
C HIS A 398 29.24 24.98 3.22
N GLU A 399 29.40 24.01 4.13
CA GLU A 399 28.76 23.97 5.44
C GLU A 399 29.86 23.61 6.47
N LEU A 400 29.93 24.36 7.57
CA LEU A 400 30.88 24.11 8.66
C LEU A 400 30.47 22.84 9.41
N SER A 401 31.34 21.83 9.40
CA SER A 401 31.10 20.55 10.06
C SER A 401 32.32 20.10 10.86
N ASN A 402 32.12 19.27 11.88
CA ASN A 402 33.19 18.74 12.74
C ASN A 402 34.24 17.88 12.00
N ALA A 403 33.98 17.55 10.73
CA ALA A 403 34.89 16.80 9.86
C ALA A 403 36.08 17.65 9.37
N VAL A 404 35.93 18.97 9.33
CA VAL A 404 36.92 19.89 8.75
C VAL A 404 37.50 20.81 9.84
N ILE A 405 38.80 21.04 9.81
CA ILE A 405 39.57 21.81 10.80
C ILE A 405 40.36 22.91 10.07
N PRO A 406 40.46 24.13 10.65
CA PRO A 406 41.27 25.20 10.08
C PRO A 406 42.78 24.96 10.27
N HIS A 407 43.57 25.17 9.21
CA HIS A 407 45.03 25.19 9.19
C HIS A 407 45.54 26.51 8.62
N ILE A 408 46.32 27.23 9.43
CA ILE A 408 46.92 28.52 9.09
C ILE A 408 48.26 28.26 8.40
N ILE A 409 48.33 28.51 7.09
CA ILE A 409 49.59 28.53 6.34
C ILE A 409 49.82 29.97 5.87
N PRO A 410 50.93 30.62 6.26
CA PRO A 410 51.22 31.97 5.82
C PRO A 410 51.62 31.99 4.33
N LYS A 411 51.07 32.93 3.57
CA LYS A 411 51.35 33.09 2.13
C LYS A 411 52.49 34.10 1.94
N SER A 412 53.43 33.87 1.03
CA SER A 412 54.33 34.92 0.56
C SER A 412 53.54 35.84 -0.37
N VAL A 413 53.26 37.07 0.07
CA VAL A 413 52.59 38.08 -0.76
C VAL A 413 53.64 39.09 -1.20
N ASP A 414 53.69 39.38 -2.50
CA ASP A 414 54.51 40.46 -3.06
C ASP A 414 53.93 41.81 -2.57
N PRO A 415 54.68 42.65 -1.84
CA PRO A 415 54.17 43.90 -1.26
C PRO A 415 53.63 44.91 -2.29
N LEU A 416 53.89 44.72 -3.58
CA LEU A 416 53.55 45.68 -4.63
C LEU A 416 52.14 45.51 -5.22
N PHE A 417 51.42 44.42 -4.91
CA PHE A 417 50.21 44.06 -5.68
C PHE A 417 48.95 43.67 -4.88
N ASP A 418 48.94 43.73 -3.54
CA ASP A 418 47.72 43.37 -2.79
C ASP A 418 47.50 44.24 -1.53
N ASP A 419 46.38 44.95 -1.49
CA ASP A 419 45.99 45.97 -0.49
C ASP A 419 45.31 45.35 0.77
N SER A 420 45.43 44.04 0.97
CA SER A 420 44.83 43.36 2.11
C SER A 420 45.78 43.34 3.32
N SER A 421 45.53 44.27 4.23
CA SER A 421 46.11 44.26 5.58
C SER A 421 45.66 43.00 6.34
N PHE A 422 46.61 42.12 6.66
CA PHE A 422 46.55 40.79 7.34
C PHE A 422 46.63 39.53 6.44
N PRO A 423 47.75 38.76 6.46
CA PRO A 423 47.97 37.64 5.55
C PRO A 423 47.60 36.28 6.17
N HIS A 424 46.31 35.95 6.30
CA HIS A 424 45.89 34.59 6.61
C HIS A 424 44.76 34.11 5.69
N GLN A 425 45.08 33.39 4.61
CA GLN A 425 44.10 32.47 4.02
C GLN A 425 43.97 31.27 4.97
N GLN A 426 42.84 31.16 5.67
CA GLN A 426 42.53 29.97 6.48
C GLN A 426 42.25 28.80 5.53
N TYR A 427 43.18 27.85 5.45
CA TYR A 427 42.97 26.63 4.68
C TYR A 427 42.19 25.65 5.53
N TRP A 428 41.10 25.10 5.00
CA TRP A 428 40.33 24.09 5.68
C TRP A 428 40.82 22.71 5.27
N ARG A 429 41.00 21.80 6.23
CA ARG A 429 41.50 20.44 5.97
C ARG A 429 40.62 19.41 6.67
N MET A 430 40.45 18.25 6.06
CA MET A 430 39.80 17.12 6.74
C MET A 430 40.62 16.71 7.97
N ARG A 431 39.96 16.29 9.06
CA ARG A 431 40.62 15.88 10.32
C ARG A 431 41.74 14.84 10.15
N GLY A 432 41.70 14.03 9.10
CA GLY A 432 42.74 13.04 8.74
C GLY A 432 43.53 13.41 7.48
N CYS A 433 43.83 14.69 7.25
CA CYS A 433 44.64 15.13 6.12
C CYS A 433 46.10 14.69 6.30
N GLU A 434 46.69 14.09 5.27
CA GLU A 434 48.11 13.67 5.26
C GLU A 434 49.10 14.85 5.27
N ILE A 435 48.64 16.06 4.94
CA ILE A 435 49.41 17.31 4.84
C ILE A 435 50.48 17.28 3.74
N LEU A 436 51.35 16.26 3.69
CA LEU A 436 52.30 15.99 2.62
C LEU A 436 51.71 15.04 1.58
N THR A 437 51.95 15.33 0.31
CA THR A 437 51.53 14.51 -0.84
C THR A 437 52.65 14.44 -1.86
N GLU A 438 52.86 13.28 -2.48
CA GLU A 438 53.93 13.06 -3.47
C GLU A 438 53.78 13.97 -4.71
N ASP A 439 52.55 14.25 -5.14
CA ASP A 439 52.27 15.04 -6.35
C ASP A 439 51.94 16.51 -6.04
N GLU A 440 52.64 17.45 -6.69
CA GLU A 440 52.34 18.89 -6.60
C GLU A 440 50.90 19.21 -7.01
N GLY A 441 50.14 19.81 -6.08
CA GLY A 441 48.79 20.33 -6.34
C GLY A 441 47.64 19.33 -6.24
N GLN A 442 47.89 18.06 -5.90
CA GLN A 442 46.82 17.08 -5.66
C GLN A 442 46.29 17.12 -4.22
N GLN A 443 44.97 16.97 -4.07
CA GLN A 443 44.36 16.76 -2.76
C GLN A 443 44.68 15.35 -2.25
N CYS A 444 45.11 15.21 -1.00
CA CYS A 444 45.22 13.90 -0.36
C CYS A 444 43.88 13.16 -0.35
N ALA A 445 43.91 11.83 -0.21
CA ALA A 445 42.72 10.97 -0.33
C ALA A 445 41.56 11.40 0.59
N GLY A 446 41.88 11.83 1.82
CA GLY A 446 40.91 12.33 2.80
C GLY A 446 40.25 13.65 2.37
N CYS A 447 41.03 14.62 1.88
CA CYS A 447 40.50 15.90 1.40
C CYS A 447 39.70 15.74 0.09
N TYR A 448 40.18 14.91 -0.84
CA TYR A 448 39.47 14.61 -2.09
C TYR A 448 38.11 13.93 -1.81
N GLY A 449 38.08 12.95 -0.91
CA GLY A 449 36.85 12.26 -0.53
C GLY A 449 35.76 13.21 -0.03
N TYR A 450 36.13 14.13 0.88
CA TYR A 450 35.21 15.15 1.39
C TYR A 450 34.71 16.08 0.28
N SER A 451 35.61 16.62 -0.56
CA SER A 451 35.23 17.48 -1.68
C SER A 451 34.37 16.77 -2.73
N HIS A 452 34.54 15.45 -2.91
CA HIS A 452 33.72 14.65 -3.81
C HIS A 452 32.31 14.44 -3.26
N GLU A 453 32.17 14.07 -1.97
CA GLU A 453 30.87 13.90 -1.32
C GLU A 453 30.06 15.20 -1.29
N SER A 454 30.72 16.32 -1.00
CA SER A 454 30.10 17.65 -0.99
C SER A 454 29.49 17.98 -2.36
N ARG A 455 30.24 17.79 -3.45
CA ARG A 455 29.76 17.98 -4.83
C ARG A 455 28.60 17.05 -5.20
N LEU A 456 28.60 15.81 -4.74
CA LEU A 456 27.49 14.88 -4.98
C LEU A 456 26.19 15.32 -4.28
N LYS A 457 26.29 15.80 -3.03
CA LYS A 457 25.14 16.34 -2.28
C LYS A 457 24.54 17.55 -2.97
N GLU A 458 25.37 18.46 -3.45
CA GLU A 458 24.94 19.65 -4.18
C GLU A 458 24.21 19.28 -5.49
N ARG A 459 24.80 18.37 -6.27
CA ARG A 459 24.18 17.88 -7.52
C ARG A 459 22.87 17.15 -7.26
N ALA A 460 22.75 16.40 -6.15
CA ALA A 460 21.51 15.76 -5.74
C ALA A 460 20.42 16.78 -5.35
N LYS A 461 20.79 17.87 -4.66
CA LYS A 461 19.90 18.98 -4.31
C LYS A 461 19.38 19.68 -5.58
N GLN A 462 20.26 20.02 -6.51
CA GLN A 462 19.87 20.63 -7.80
C GLN A 462 18.94 19.71 -8.61
N ASN A 463 19.27 18.42 -8.71
CA ASN A 463 18.43 17.43 -9.40
C ASN A 463 17.04 17.25 -8.76
N LYS A 464 16.91 17.48 -7.45
CA LYS A 464 15.63 17.42 -6.73
C LYS A 464 14.78 18.66 -7.02
N LEU A 465 15.39 19.85 -7.11
CA LEU A 465 14.73 21.12 -7.44
C LEU A 465 14.23 21.14 -8.89
N ALA A 466 14.93 20.48 -9.82
CA ALA A 466 14.53 20.37 -11.22
C ALA A 466 13.31 19.45 -11.48
N LYS A 467 12.81 18.74 -10.48
CA LYS A 467 11.68 17.80 -10.63
C LYS A 467 10.38 18.37 -10.05
N PRO A 468 9.24 18.22 -10.74
CA PRO A 468 7.95 18.67 -10.22
C PRO A 468 7.60 17.96 -8.90
N ALA A 469 6.83 18.63 -8.06
CA ALA A 469 6.27 18.07 -6.84
C ALA A 469 5.08 17.18 -7.15
N HIS A 470 4.76 16.26 -6.24
CA HIS A 470 3.54 15.47 -6.35
C HIS A 470 2.33 16.34 -5.96
N LEU A 471 1.18 16.16 -6.62
CA LEU A 471 0.01 17.06 -6.51
C LEU A 471 -0.52 17.25 -5.09
N ASN A 472 -0.39 16.23 -4.24
CA ASN A 472 -0.87 16.25 -2.86
C ASN A 472 0.25 16.45 -1.82
N THR A 473 1.41 16.99 -2.22
CA THR A 473 2.52 17.20 -1.29
C THR A 473 2.25 18.45 -0.44
N PRO A 474 2.47 18.42 0.90
CA PRO A 474 2.28 19.59 1.74
C PRO A 474 3.12 20.78 1.26
N VAL A 475 2.49 21.95 1.12
CA VAL A 475 3.14 23.19 0.66
C VAL A 475 4.26 23.59 1.63
N SER A 476 4.03 23.44 2.93
CA SER A 476 5.01 23.74 3.99
C SER A 476 6.31 22.91 3.90
N LYS A 477 6.30 21.76 3.21
CA LYS A 477 7.45 20.86 3.09
C LYS A 477 8.04 20.83 1.68
N THR A 478 7.53 21.64 0.77
CA THR A 478 7.90 21.61 -0.65
C THR A 478 8.55 22.92 -1.06
N SER A 479 9.67 22.86 -1.79
CA SER A 479 10.33 24.09 -2.23
C SER A 479 9.47 24.86 -3.25
N PRO A 480 9.47 26.21 -3.22
CA PRO A 480 8.67 27.05 -4.13
C PRO A 480 8.92 26.78 -5.61
N GLU A 481 10.17 26.53 -5.99
CA GLU A 481 10.59 26.24 -7.37
C GLU A 481 9.91 24.98 -7.92
N ARG A 482 9.80 23.94 -7.10
CA ARG A 482 9.14 22.68 -7.50
C ARG A 482 7.63 22.84 -7.63
N LEU A 483 7.03 23.68 -6.79
CA LEU A 483 5.60 24.02 -6.87
C LEU A 483 5.30 24.81 -8.15
N LYS A 484 6.14 25.80 -8.48
CA LYS A 484 6.04 26.57 -9.74
C LYS A 484 6.09 25.67 -10.97
N LEU A 485 7.03 24.72 -11.00
CA LEU A 485 7.17 23.76 -12.10
C LEU A 485 5.93 22.86 -12.25
N THR A 486 5.36 22.42 -11.13
CA THR A 486 4.14 21.58 -11.10
C THR A 486 2.93 22.33 -11.66
N LEU A 487 2.76 23.60 -11.27
CA LEU A 487 1.68 24.46 -11.75
C LEU A 487 1.81 24.76 -13.25
N GLN A 488 3.02 25.01 -13.75
CA GLN A 488 3.27 25.20 -15.18
C GLN A 488 2.88 23.96 -15.98
N MET A 489 3.28 22.76 -15.53
CA MET A 489 2.89 21.50 -16.17
C MET A 489 1.38 21.28 -16.18
N GLN A 490 0.67 21.63 -15.09
CA GLN A 490 -0.78 21.50 -15.03
C GLN A 490 -1.49 22.45 -16.00
N ARG A 491 -1.06 23.71 -16.07
CA ARG A 491 -1.61 24.69 -17.02
C ARG A 491 -1.45 24.22 -18.47
N LEU A 492 -0.28 23.68 -18.81
CA LEU A 492 -0.03 23.12 -20.14
C LEU A 492 -0.95 21.93 -20.45
N LYS A 493 -1.16 21.03 -19.47
CA LYS A 493 -2.10 19.90 -19.63
C LYS A 493 -3.54 20.37 -19.82
N CYS A 494 -4.00 21.36 -19.07
CA CYS A 494 -5.34 21.93 -19.23
C CYS A 494 -5.52 22.51 -20.64
N ALA A 495 -4.58 23.35 -21.10
CA ALA A 495 -4.62 23.92 -22.44
C ALA A 495 -4.64 22.83 -23.54
N THR A 496 -3.87 21.75 -23.37
CA THR A 496 -3.87 20.63 -24.32
C THR A 496 -5.21 19.89 -24.34
N LEU A 497 -5.82 19.69 -23.17
CA LEU A 497 -7.13 19.03 -23.06
C LEU A 497 -8.26 19.90 -23.60
N GLU A 498 -8.23 21.21 -23.36
CA GLU A 498 -9.17 22.18 -23.94
C GLU A 498 -9.11 22.16 -25.46
N LYS A 499 -7.90 22.15 -26.04
CA LYS A 499 -7.72 22.03 -27.49
C LYS A 499 -8.33 20.74 -28.04
N LYS A 500 -8.05 19.59 -27.42
CA LYS A 500 -8.65 18.30 -27.82
C LYS A 500 -10.17 18.30 -27.70
N LEU A 501 -10.70 18.97 -26.68
CA LEU A 501 -12.13 19.09 -26.47
C LEU A 501 -12.79 19.97 -27.53
N GLN A 502 -12.10 21.03 -27.98
CA GLN A 502 -12.52 21.80 -29.16
C GLN A 502 -12.48 20.97 -30.44
N GLU A 503 -11.40 20.21 -30.68
CA GLU A 503 -11.27 19.33 -31.86
C GLU A 503 -12.40 18.28 -31.89
N MET A 504 -12.67 17.61 -30.77
CA MET A 504 -13.77 16.64 -30.66
C MET A 504 -15.15 17.29 -30.88
N LYS A 505 -15.36 18.52 -30.38
CA LYS A 505 -16.62 19.25 -30.61
C LYS A 505 -16.83 19.58 -32.09
N LEU A 506 -15.78 20.06 -32.76
CA LEU A 506 -15.79 20.36 -34.19
C LEU A 506 -16.05 19.10 -35.04
N GLU A 507 -15.56 17.95 -34.58
CA GLU A 507 -15.76 16.66 -35.25
C GLU A 507 -17.16 16.09 -35.02
N ILE A 508 -17.75 16.32 -33.84
CA ILE A 508 -19.16 16.02 -33.55
C ILE A 508 -20.09 16.91 -34.38
N GLU A 509 -19.83 18.22 -34.47
CA GLU A 509 -20.61 19.15 -35.32
C GLU A 509 -20.55 18.79 -36.81
N LYS A 510 -19.43 18.21 -37.27
CA LYS A 510 -19.29 17.70 -38.65
C LYS A 510 -19.99 16.36 -38.90
N SER A 511 -20.28 15.60 -37.85
CA SER A 511 -20.82 14.22 -37.95
C SER A 511 -22.25 14.08 -37.40
N SER A 512 -22.81 15.14 -36.83
CA SER A 512 -24.17 15.14 -36.31
C SER A 512 -25.21 15.40 -37.41
N VAL A 513 -26.22 14.53 -37.45
CA VAL A 513 -27.54 14.85 -38.05
C VAL A 513 -28.24 15.80 -37.08
N GLU A 514 -28.81 16.91 -37.59
CA GLU A 514 -29.65 17.79 -36.78
C GLU A 514 -30.82 16.99 -36.20
N ILE A 515 -30.89 16.92 -34.87
CA ILE A 515 -32.07 16.37 -34.18
C ILE A 515 -33.15 17.42 -34.32
N ASP A 516 -34.19 17.05 -35.05
CA ASP A 516 -35.34 17.89 -35.38
C ASP A 516 -35.93 18.59 -34.14
N HIS A 517 -36.41 19.81 -34.35
CA HIS A 517 -37.05 20.67 -33.35
C HIS A 517 -38.41 20.11 -32.82
N GLU A 518 -38.79 18.89 -33.21
CA GLU A 518 -40.05 18.24 -32.84
C GLU A 518 -40.12 17.76 -31.38
N LEU A 519 -38.99 17.42 -30.74
CA LEU A 519 -39.02 16.91 -29.35
C LEU A 519 -39.53 17.96 -28.34
N SER A 520 -39.31 19.26 -28.63
CA SER A 520 -39.81 20.35 -27.81
C SER A 520 -41.30 20.60 -28.01
N LYS A 521 -41.88 20.20 -29.15
CA LYS A 521 -43.30 20.32 -29.47
C LYS A 521 -44.09 19.19 -28.80
N ASP A 522 -43.59 17.96 -28.89
CA ASP A 522 -44.18 16.78 -28.26
C ASP A 522 -44.28 16.92 -26.74
N MET A 523 -43.24 17.48 -26.10
CA MET A 523 -43.25 17.70 -24.65
C MET A 523 -44.28 18.76 -24.23
N THR A 524 -44.54 19.79 -25.06
CA THR A 524 -45.61 20.77 -24.80
C THR A 524 -47.01 20.19 -24.98
N ASP A 525 -47.21 19.30 -25.94
CA ASP A 525 -48.52 18.68 -26.20
C ASP A 525 -48.88 17.62 -25.16
N ILE A 526 -47.89 16.82 -24.73
CA ILE A 526 -48.07 15.80 -23.66
C ILE A 526 -48.41 16.47 -22.31
N LEU A 527 -47.87 17.65 -22.03
CA LEU A 527 -48.08 18.36 -20.77
C LEU A 527 -49.37 19.17 -20.73
N GLY A 528 -49.98 19.50 -21.87
CA GLY A 528 -51.29 20.18 -21.91
C GLY A 528 -52.45 19.36 -21.33
N GLN A 529 -52.27 18.04 -21.17
CA GLN A 529 -53.34 17.08 -20.84
C GLN A 529 -53.32 16.58 -19.39
N ALA A 530 -52.36 16.99 -18.55
CA ALA A 530 -52.23 16.49 -17.16
C ALA A 530 -52.66 17.52 -16.10
N GLU A 531 -53.12 17.07 -14.92
CA GLU A 531 -53.35 17.94 -13.76
C GLU A 531 -52.01 18.39 -13.14
N ILE A 532 -51.60 19.63 -13.44
CA ILE A 532 -50.28 20.16 -13.06
C ILE A 532 -50.35 20.97 -11.75
N THR A 533 -49.42 20.72 -10.82
CA THR A 533 -49.27 21.56 -9.62
C THR A 533 -48.84 23.00 -9.96
N PRO A 534 -49.21 24.03 -9.16
CA PRO A 534 -48.87 25.43 -9.47
C PRO A 534 -47.37 25.68 -9.72
N PHE A 535 -46.49 24.95 -9.02
CA PHE A 535 -45.04 25.04 -9.25
C PHE A 535 -44.62 24.43 -10.60
N MET A 536 -45.17 23.29 -11.00
CA MET A 536 -44.84 22.65 -12.28
C MET A 536 -45.31 23.50 -13.46
N SER A 537 -46.46 24.16 -13.33
CA SER A 537 -46.95 25.14 -14.31
C SER A 537 -46.00 26.34 -14.41
N LEU A 538 -45.62 26.94 -13.28
CA LEU A 538 -44.63 28.03 -13.22
C LEU A 538 -43.26 27.61 -13.79
N PHE A 539 -42.79 26.40 -13.46
CA PHE A 539 -41.52 25.86 -13.94
C PHE A 539 -41.52 25.75 -15.46
N TRP A 540 -42.57 25.18 -16.06
CA TRP A 540 -42.66 25.02 -17.51
C TRP A 540 -42.90 26.32 -18.26
N GLN A 541 -43.71 27.24 -17.72
CA GLN A 541 -43.86 28.60 -18.28
C GLN A 541 -42.50 29.31 -18.37
N GLN A 542 -41.68 29.15 -17.33
CA GLN A 542 -40.34 29.73 -17.30
C GLN A 542 -39.38 28.99 -18.24
N GLN A 543 -39.43 27.65 -18.33
CA GLN A 543 -38.62 26.91 -19.31
C GLN A 543 -38.94 27.33 -20.75
N LYS A 544 -40.23 27.49 -21.09
CA LYS A 544 -40.69 27.98 -22.41
C LYS A 544 -40.20 29.40 -22.70
N LYS A 545 -40.28 30.29 -21.70
CA LYS A 545 -39.72 31.65 -21.81
C LYS A 545 -38.19 31.62 -22.04
N LEU A 546 -37.49 30.71 -21.37
CA LEU A 546 -36.04 30.62 -21.39
C LEU A 546 -35.49 29.98 -22.67
N HIS A 547 -36.18 29.00 -23.23
CA HIS A 547 -35.85 28.42 -24.54
C HIS A 547 -35.95 29.43 -25.68
N ASN A 548 -36.89 30.39 -25.56
CA ASN A 548 -37.09 31.44 -26.56
C ASN A 548 -36.21 32.68 -26.33
N SER A 549 -35.42 32.71 -25.26
CA SER A 549 -34.60 33.87 -24.88
C SER A 549 -33.13 33.68 -25.27
N THR A 550 -32.41 34.79 -25.43
CA THR A 550 -30.96 34.75 -25.68
C THR A 550 -30.21 34.14 -24.49
N SER A 551 -29.10 33.46 -24.77
CA SER A 551 -28.29 32.74 -23.77
C SER A 551 -27.62 33.66 -22.73
N THR A 552 -27.68 34.98 -22.92
CA THR A 552 -27.09 36.01 -22.06
C THR A 552 -28.17 36.87 -21.40
N GLY A 553 -27.93 37.27 -20.14
CA GLY A 553 -28.85 38.17 -19.41
C GLY A 553 -30.08 37.51 -18.77
N VAL A 554 -30.13 36.17 -18.72
CA VAL A 554 -31.23 35.41 -18.15
C VAL A 554 -31.41 35.68 -16.65
N ARG A 555 -32.61 36.13 -16.25
CA ARG A 555 -33.04 36.24 -14.84
C ARG A 555 -34.00 35.11 -14.51
N TYR A 556 -33.58 34.23 -13.60
CA TYR A 556 -34.38 33.11 -13.14
C TYR A 556 -35.36 33.53 -12.05
N HIS A 557 -36.56 32.95 -12.07
CA HIS A 557 -37.53 33.14 -10.99
C HIS A 557 -37.00 32.55 -9.66
N PRO A 558 -37.23 33.19 -8.49
CA PRO A 558 -36.70 32.71 -7.20
C PRO A 558 -37.10 31.27 -6.84
N MET A 559 -38.32 30.85 -7.19
CA MET A 559 -38.78 29.46 -6.98
C MET A 559 -37.96 28.44 -7.79
N ILE A 560 -37.48 28.81 -8.99
CA ILE A 560 -36.63 27.96 -9.83
C ILE A 560 -35.23 27.88 -9.23
N ILE A 561 -34.68 29.00 -8.76
CA ILE A 561 -33.41 29.01 -8.04
C ILE A 561 -33.47 28.11 -6.81
N ARG A 562 -34.55 28.20 -6.01
CA ARG A 562 -34.76 27.34 -4.83
C ARG A 562 -34.86 25.86 -5.20
N TYR A 563 -35.58 25.53 -6.27
CA TYR A 563 -35.66 24.17 -6.79
C TYR A 563 -34.28 23.65 -7.26
N CYS A 564 -33.55 24.46 -8.03
CA CYS A 564 -32.21 24.12 -8.52
C CYS A 564 -31.20 23.97 -7.38
N LEU A 565 -31.27 24.79 -6.34
CA LEU A 565 -30.47 24.65 -5.12
C LEU A 565 -30.75 23.33 -4.42
N SER A 566 -32.03 22.93 -4.30
CA SER A 566 -32.42 21.64 -3.73
C SER A 566 -31.89 20.46 -4.56
N LEU A 567 -32.02 20.53 -5.90
CA LEU A 567 -31.53 19.50 -6.81
C LEU A 567 -29.99 19.39 -6.79
N ALA A 568 -29.29 20.52 -6.85
CA ALA A 568 -27.83 20.58 -6.76
C ALA A 568 -27.29 20.15 -5.38
N ALA A 569 -28.02 20.43 -4.29
CA ALA A 569 -27.66 19.96 -2.95
C ALA A 569 -27.79 18.42 -2.81
N LYS A 570 -28.74 17.79 -3.51
CA LYS A 570 -28.90 16.34 -3.53
C LYS A 570 -27.85 15.64 -4.41
N SER A 571 -27.62 16.14 -5.62
CA SER A 571 -26.61 15.58 -6.54
C SER A 571 -26.09 16.64 -7.52
N PRO A 572 -24.91 17.23 -7.24
CA PRO A 572 -24.28 18.19 -8.14
C PRO A 572 -23.93 17.61 -9.51
N SER A 573 -23.58 16.32 -9.57
CA SER A 573 -23.26 15.62 -10.82
C SER A 573 -24.50 15.45 -11.69
N CYS A 574 -25.61 14.97 -11.12
CA CYS A 574 -26.87 14.84 -11.85
C CYS A 574 -27.36 16.20 -12.35
N TYR A 575 -27.26 17.24 -11.52
CA TYR A 575 -27.62 18.61 -11.91
C TYR A 575 -26.84 19.09 -13.14
N GLU A 576 -25.53 18.85 -13.20
CA GLU A 576 -24.70 19.26 -14.34
C GLU A 576 -24.96 18.44 -15.59
N GLU A 577 -25.25 17.14 -15.47
CA GLU A 577 -25.65 16.33 -16.63
C GLU A 577 -26.99 16.82 -17.21
N ILE A 578 -27.99 17.07 -16.36
CA ILE A 578 -29.29 17.61 -16.81
C ILE A 578 -29.09 18.98 -17.48
N ARG A 579 -28.28 19.87 -16.88
CA ARG A 579 -28.01 21.18 -17.46
C ARG A 579 -27.25 21.10 -18.79
N LYS A 580 -26.26 20.20 -18.91
CA LYS A 580 -25.46 20.02 -20.14
C LYS A 580 -26.22 19.32 -21.25
N SER A 581 -27.21 18.50 -20.90
CA SER A 581 -28.05 17.79 -21.87
C SER A 581 -28.84 18.73 -22.79
N GLY A 582 -29.01 20.01 -22.41
CA GLY A 582 -29.78 20.99 -23.17
C GLY A 582 -31.30 20.83 -23.06
N ILE A 583 -31.78 19.74 -22.44
CA ILE A 583 -33.22 19.44 -22.27
C ILE A 583 -33.89 20.48 -21.35
N LEU A 584 -33.19 20.99 -20.34
CA LEU A 584 -33.68 22.02 -19.43
C LEU A 584 -32.69 23.18 -19.35
N VAL A 585 -33.21 24.41 -19.43
CA VAL A 585 -32.42 25.63 -19.24
C VAL A 585 -32.37 25.92 -17.74
N LEU A 586 -31.24 25.54 -17.13
CA LEU A 586 -31.00 25.64 -15.69
C LEU A 586 -29.84 26.62 -15.37
N PRO A 587 -29.88 27.30 -14.20
CA PRO A 587 -28.82 28.19 -13.75
C PRO A 587 -27.43 27.55 -13.71
N SER A 588 -26.39 28.36 -13.84
CA SER A 588 -25.04 27.85 -13.64
C SER A 588 -24.75 27.55 -12.17
N GLN A 589 -23.87 26.59 -11.89
CA GLN A 589 -23.37 26.36 -10.53
C GLN A 589 -22.73 27.61 -9.91
N ARG A 590 -22.17 28.51 -10.71
CA ARG A 590 -21.67 29.81 -10.22
C ARG A 590 -22.82 30.64 -9.68
N THR A 591 -23.87 30.82 -10.47
CA THR A 591 -25.09 31.52 -10.07
C THR A 591 -25.69 30.90 -8.81
N LEU A 592 -25.83 29.58 -8.74
CA LEU A 592 -26.32 28.89 -7.54
C LEU A 592 -25.42 29.10 -6.31
N ARG A 593 -24.09 29.17 -6.50
CA ARG A 593 -23.15 29.42 -5.41
C ARG A 593 -23.33 30.80 -4.81
N ASP A 594 -23.61 31.81 -5.64
CA ASP A 594 -23.87 33.17 -5.18
C ASP A 594 -25.12 33.23 -4.30
N TYR A 595 -26.20 32.52 -4.68
CA TYR A 595 -27.41 32.41 -3.85
C TYR A 595 -27.19 31.55 -2.58
N ARG A 596 -26.44 30.45 -2.68
CA ARG A 596 -26.16 29.57 -1.55
C ARG A 596 -25.31 30.26 -0.49
N ASN A 597 -24.33 31.06 -0.92
CA ASN A 597 -23.40 31.76 -0.06
C ASN A 597 -23.84 33.21 0.21
N PHE A 598 -25.15 33.49 0.14
CA PHE A 598 -25.71 34.80 0.45
C PHE A 598 -25.31 35.24 1.87
N ILE A 599 -25.47 34.33 2.84
CA ILE A 599 -24.79 34.41 4.13
C ILE A 599 -23.50 33.61 4.00
N ARG A 600 -22.36 34.28 4.12
CA ARG A 600 -21.06 33.62 4.01
C ARG A 600 -20.74 32.90 5.31
N PRO A 601 -20.27 31.63 5.26
CA PRO A 601 -19.84 30.93 6.46
C PRO A 601 -18.59 31.60 7.00
N LYS A 602 -18.70 32.21 8.17
CA LYS A 602 -17.57 32.70 8.97
C LYS A 602 -17.46 31.87 10.24
N ARG A 603 -16.26 31.83 10.80
CA ARG A 603 -15.99 31.24 12.12
C ARG A 603 -16.61 32.09 13.23
N GLY A 604 -16.97 31.45 14.34
CA GLY A 604 -17.61 32.08 15.49
C GLY A 604 -19.12 32.25 15.37
N PHE A 605 -19.67 33.06 16.28
CA PHE A 605 -21.08 33.45 16.30
C PHE A 605 -21.32 34.57 15.29
N HIS A 606 -22.23 34.36 14.34
CA HIS A 606 -22.47 35.31 13.25
C HIS A 606 -23.84 35.98 13.38
N GLU A 607 -23.87 37.30 13.39
CA GLU A 607 -25.08 38.10 13.60
C GLU A 607 -26.20 37.80 12.58
N ASN A 608 -25.91 37.83 11.27
CA ASN A 608 -26.93 37.53 10.24
C ASN A 608 -27.53 36.11 10.37
N VAL A 609 -26.78 35.16 10.95
CA VAL A 609 -27.23 33.78 11.16
C VAL A 609 -28.17 33.73 12.36
N ILE A 610 -27.88 34.52 13.40
CA ILE A 610 -28.70 34.69 14.60
C ILE A 610 -30.00 35.43 14.28
N GLU A 611 -29.96 36.45 13.42
CA GLU A 611 -31.15 37.18 12.97
C GLU A 611 -32.14 36.27 12.22
N GLU A 612 -31.66 35.43 11.31
CA GLU A 612 -32.49 34.44 10.62
C GLU A 612 -33.07 33.39 11.58
N LEU A 613 -32.27 32.95 12.56
CA LEU A 613 -32.75 32.06 13.61
C LEU A 613 -33.86 32.74 14.43
N LYS A 614 -33.67 34.02 14.80
CA LYS A 614 -34.66 34.82 15.53
C LYS A 614 -35.96 34.95 14.74
N ALA A 615 -35.89 35.31 13.46
CA ALA A 615 -37.06 35.43 12.59
C ALA A 615 -37.85 34.11 12.45
N LEU A 616 -37.15 32.98 12.52
CA LEU A 616 -37.77 31.66 12.53
C LEU A 616 -38.45 31.35 13.87
N THR A 617 -37.80 31.69 14.99
CA THR A 617 -38.28 31.41 16.35
C THR A 617 -39.36 32.37 16.84
N ASP A 618 -39.50 33.55 16.25
CA ASP A 618 -40.59 34.48 16.57
C ASP A 618 -41.97 33.87 16.31
N LYS A 619 -42.05 32.91 15.38
CA LYS A 619 -43.28 32.15 15.06
C LYS A 619 -43.58 31.02 16.05
N TYR A 620 -42.67 30.71 16.99
CA TYR A 620 -42.83 29.58 17.90
C TYR A 620 -43.65 29.95 19.13
N PHE A 621 -44.52 29.03 19.56
CA PHE A 621 -45.19 29.11 20.87
C PHE A 621 -44.35 28.43 21.96
N ASP A 622 -44.66 28.65 23.22
CA ASP A 622 -43.79 28.34 24.38
C ASP A 622 -43.17 26.92 24.38
N VAL A 623 -43.95 25.88 24.07
CA VAL A 623 -43.45 24.50 24.07
C VAL A 623 -42.45 24.25 22.92
N GLN A 624 -42.57 24.97 21.81
CA GLN A 624 -41.67 24.87 20.66
C GLN A 624 -40.33 25.56 20.89
N ARG A 625 -40.22 26.42 21.91
CA ARG A 625 -39.00 27.18 22.26
C ARG A 625 -37.97 26.34 23.01
N TYR A 626 -38.34 25.18 23.53
CA TYR A 626 -37.40 24.30 24.22
C TYR A 626 -36.40 23.66 23.27
N VAL A 627 -35.11 23.83 23.57
CA VAL A 627 -33.99 23.36 22.76
C VAL A 627 -32.91 22.64 23.56
N VAL A 628 -32.13 21.82 22.85
CA VAL A 628 -30.92 21.15 23.34
C VAL A 628 -29.71 21.71 22.60
N LEU A 629 -28.67 22.06 23.36
CA LEU A 629 -27.40 22.54 22.84
C LEU A 629 -26.39 21.39 22.74
N LEU A 630 -26.04 21.00 21.53
CA LEU A 630 -25.03 19.97 21.25
C LEU A 630 -23.71 20.63 20.91
N PHE A 631 -22.60 20.11 21.41
CA PHE A 631 -21.28 20.52 20.95
C PHE A 631 -20.34 19.33 20.84
N ASP A 632 -19.55 19.31 19.76
CA ASP A 632 -18.56 18.27 19.49
C ASP A 632 -17.38 18.83 18.69
N GLU A 633 -16.23 18.20 18.84
CA GLU A 633 -14.98 18.59 18.18
C GLU A 633 -14.62 17.54 17.11
N MET A 634 -14.56 17.97 15.85
CA MET A 634 -14.24 17.10 14.72
C MET A 634 -12.82 17.32 14.23
N LYS A 635 -12.13 16.23 13.87
CA LYS A 635 -10.80 16.32 13.26
C LYS A 635 -10.90 16.80 11.80
N ILE A 636 -10.12 17.82 11.45
CA ILE A 636 -10.03 18.38 10.10
C ILE A 636 -8.64 18.18 9.49
N MET A 637 -8.52 18.35 8.18
CA MET A 637 -7.22 18.31 7.51
C MET A 637 -6.48 19.63 7.77
N SER A 638 -5.34 19.55 8.47
CA SER A 638 -4.50 20.71 8.77
C SER A 638 -3.86 21.27 7.49
N ASN A 639 -4.40 22.37 6.98
CA ASN A 639 -3.91 23.06 5.79
C ASN A 639 -4.36 24.52 5.79
N LEU A 640 -3.63 25.37 5.06
CA LEU A 640 -3.98 26.78 4.85
C LEU A 640 -4.63 26.97 3.49
N VAL A 641 -5.74 27.71 3.45
CA VAL A 641 -6.53 27.99 2.25
C VAL A 641 -6.66 29.49 2.09
N PHE A 642 -6.24 30.00 0.93
CA PHE A 642 -6.37 31.42 0.61
C PHE A 642 -7.77 31.71 0.05
N ASP A 643 -8.56 32.52 0.76
CA ASP A 643 -9.84 33.01 0.25
C ASP A 643 -9.59 34.22 -0.66
N LYS A 644 -9.85 34.02 -1.96
CA LYS A 644 -9.64 35.04 -2.98
C LYS A 644 -10.55 36.25 -2.85
N VAL A 645 -11.65 36.13 -2.11
CA VAL A 645 -12.66 37.21 -2.02
C VAL A 645 -12.42 38.08 -0.80
N THR A 646 -12.09 37.48 0.36
CA THR A 646 -11.73 38.25 1.56
C THR A 646 -10.26 38.68 1.57
N GLY A 647 -9.40 37.98 0.82
CA GLY A 647 -7.95 38.20 0.84
C GLY A 647 -7.27 37.58 2.06
N GLU A 648 -8.00 36.84 2.89
CA GLU A 648 -7.50 36.25 4.13
C GLU A 648 -6.99 34.81 3.91
N LEU A 649 -6.01 34.42 4.74
CA LEU A 649 -5.53 33.05 4.83
C LEU A 649 -6.32 32.32 5.94
N ILE A 650 -7.11 31.33 5.54
CA ILE A 650 -7.97 30.54 6.42
C ILE A 650 -7.23 29.26 6.81
N GLY A 651 -7.35 28.85 8.07
CA GLY A 651 -6.83 27.56 8.56
C GLY A 651 -6.01 27.64 9.85
N TYR A 652 -5.87 28.85 10.42
CA TYR A 652 -5.30 29.04 11.75
C TYR A 652 -6.30 28.69 12.86
N VAL A 653 -5.78 28.44 14.06
CA VAL A 653 -6.59 28.31 15.27
C VAL A 653 -7.28 29.64 15.54
N ASP A 654 -8.61 29.61 15.64
CA ASP A 654 -9.44 30.78 15.89
C ASP A 654 -10.67 30.38 16.72
N LEU A 655 -10.70 30.88 17.95
CA LEU A 655 -11.74 30.67 18.95
C LEU A 655 -12.70 31.88 19.08
N GLY A 656 -12.64 32.85 18.17
CA GLY A 656 -13.39 34.10 18.26
C GLY A 656 -12.61 35.18 19.00
N ASP A 657 -13.31 35.94 19.85
CA ASP A 657 -12.75 37.14 20.51
C ASP A 657 -11.50 36.80 21.36
N PRO A 658 -10.32 37.38 21.04
CA PRO A 658 -9.08 37.14 21.77
C PRO A 658 -9.10 37.66 23.21
N ASP A 659 -9.95 38.65 23.53
CA ASP A 659 -10.07 39.23 24.88
C ASP A 659 -10.86 38.31 25.83
N VAL A 660 -11.77 37.50 25.28
CA VAL A 660 -12.56 36.51 26.05
C VAL A 660 -11.80 35.18 26.18
N ASN A 661 -10.98 34.83 25.18
CA ASN A 661 -10.24 33.58 25.12
C ASN A 661 -8.73 33.80 25.28
N PHE A 662 -8.28 34.13 26.50
CA PHE A 662 -6.88 34.39 26.85
C PHE A 662 -5.86 33.34 26.33
N GLY A 663 -6.27 32.08 26.14
CA GLY A 663 -5.41 31.01 25.60
C GLY A 663 -5.22 31.03 24.07
N ALA A 664 -5.87 31.94 23.34
CA ALA A 664 -5.72 32.09 21.89
C ALA A 664 -4.49 32.94 21.52
N LEU A 665 -4.07 33.89 22.37
CA LEU A 665 -3.00 34.85 22.08
C LEU A 665 -1.62 34.20 21.88
N GLU A 666 -1.33 33.07 22.53
CA GLU A 666 -0.06 32.35 22.36
C GLU A 666 0.01 31.48 21.08
N LYS A 667 -1.13 31.25 20.39
CA LYS A 667 -1.26 30.19 19.36
C LYS A 667 -1.84 30.64 18.01
N LEU A 668 -1.93 31.95 17.76
CA LEU A 668 -2.53 32.52 16.54
C LEU A 668 -1.87 32.03 15.24
N ASP A 669 -0.59 31.66 15.27
CA ASP A 669 0.15 31.18 14.09
C ASP A 669 0.09 29.64 13.90
N GLU A 670 -0.61 28.92 14.79
CA GLU A 670 -0.73 27.46 14.66
C GLU A 670 -1.85 27.06 13.69
N VAL A 671 -1.56 26.09 12.83
CA VAL A 671 -2.54 25.52 11.88
C VAL A 671 -3.53 24.65 12.64
N ALA A 672 -4.83 24.91 12.45
CA ALA A 672 -5.90 24.16 13.08
C ALA A 672 -5.90 22.68 12.65
N THR A 673 -6.18 21.80 13.61
CA THR A 673 -6.28 20.35 13.40
C THR A 673 -7.68 19.81 13.68
N HIS A 674 -8.48 20.56 14.41
CA HIS A 674 -9.84 20.22 14.80
C HIS A 674 -10.78 21.42 14.54
N ALA A 675 -12.08 21.16 14.54
CA ALA A 675 -13.11 22.17 14.48
C ALA A 675 -14.17 21.87 15.55
N LEU A 676 -14.39 22.81 16.47
CA LEU A 676 -15.43 22.74 17.49
C LEU A 676 -16.72 23.33 16.92
N ALA A 677 -17.84 22.61 16.98
CA ALA A 677 -19.12 23.10 16.47
C ALA A 677 -20.20 23.07 17.55
N PHE A 678 -21.02 24.13 17.60
CA PHE A 678 -22.23 24.21 18.43
C PHE A 678 -23.46 24.06 17.54
N LEU A 679 -24.29 23.06 17.83
CA LEU A 679 -25.52 22.74 17.13
C LEU A 679 -26.71 22.83 18.07
N ILE A 680 -27.81 23.38 17.57
CA ILE A 680 -29.06 23.50 18.30
C ILE A 680 -30.05 22.50 17.72
N ARG A 681 -30.80 21.86 18.61
CA ARG A 681 -31.88 20.96 18.25
C ARG A 681 -33.14 21.28 19.03
N GLY A 682 -34.25 21.45 18.32
CA GLY A 682 -35.58 21.55 18.91
C GLY A 682 -35.99 20.28 19.63
N VAL A 683 -36.64 20.44 20.79
CA VAL A 683 -37.22 19.32 21.55
C VAL A 683 -38.55 18.90 20.95
N CYS A 684 -39.41 19.88 20.72
CA CYS A 684 -40.77 19.71 20.19
C CYS A 684 -40.90 20.20 18.75
N THR A 685 -39.78 20.57 18.11
CA THR A 685 -39.72 21.05 16.72
C THR A 685 -38.66 20.30 15.93
N GLU A 686 -38.77 20.32 14.60
CA GLU A 686 -37.75 19.77 13.71
C GLU A 686 -36.51 20.68 13.55
N LEU A 687 -36.43 21.77 14.34
CA LEU A 687 -35.34 22.73 14.29
C LEU A 687 -33.99 22.02 14.48
N LYS A 688 -33.14 22.12 13.47
CA LYS A 688 -31.75 21.63 13.49
C LYS A 688 -30.91 22.71 12.84
N PHE A 689 -30.02 23.30 13.62
CA PHE A 689 -29.29 24.47 13.16
C PHE A 689 -27.88 24.50 13.74
N CYS A 690 -26.89 24.89 12.93
CA CYS A 690 -25.52 25.08 13.39
C CYS A 690 -25.38 26.53 13.86
N LEU A 691 -25.18 26.74 15.16
CA LEU A 691 -25.08 28.08 15.75
C LEU A 691 -23.74 28.73 15.43
N ALA A 692 -22.65 28.00 15.67
CA ALA A 692 -21.29 28.49 15.48
C ALA A 692 -20.30 27.35 15.27
N HIS A 693 -19.16 27.66 14.67
CA HIS A 693 -18.03 26.76 14.55
C HIS A 693 -16.71 27.50 14.73
N PHE A 694 -15.72 26.83 15.33
CA PHE A 694 -14.42 27.38 15.71
C PHE A 694 -13.30 26.46 15.24
N SER A 695 -12.17 27.01 14.83
CA SER A 695 -11.00 26.23 14.43
C SER A 695 -10.05 26.07 15.60
N THR A 696 -9.69 24.83 15.92
CA THR A 696 -8.97 24.48 17.16
C THR A 696 -7.81 23.52 16.90
N ASN A 697 -6.93 23.36 17.88
CA ASN A 697 -5.90 22.32 17.92
C ASN A 697 -6.17 21.29 19.04
N GLY A 698 -7.43 21.16 19.46
CA GLY A 698 -7.88 20.42 20.65
C GLY A 698 -8.39 21.39 21.72
N ALA A 699 -9.70 21.56 21.80
CA ALA A 699 -10.33 22.51 22.71
C ALA A 699 -10.21 22.08 24.17
N THR A 700 -9.69 22.96 25.02
CA THR A 700 -9.62 22.73 26.47
C THR A 700 -10.94 23.07 27.15
N SER A 701 -11.19 22.49 28.33
CA SER A 701 -12.41 22.78 29.09
C SER A 701 -12.54 24.26 29.45
N ALA A 702 -11.41 24.95 29.68
CA ALA A 702 -11.38 26.38 29.98
C ALA A 702 -11.77 27.24 28.76
N GLN A 703 -11.45 26.81 27.54
CA GLN A 703 -11.86 27.48 26.29
C GLN A 703 -13.32 27.18 25.93
N ILE A 704 -13.83 25.98 26.23
CA ILE A 704 -15.23 25.61 25.98
C ILE A 704 -16.18 26.39 26.89
N MET A 705 -15.75 26.71 28.11
CA MET A 705 -16.58 27.39 29.12
C MET A 705 -17.20 28.73 28.67
N PRO A 706 -16.41 29.73 28.25
CA PRO A 706 -16.96 31.01 27.80
C PRO A 706 -17.83 30.85 26.55
N LEU A 707 -17.37 30.07 25.55
CA LEU A 707 -18.10 29.83 24.30
C LEU A 707 -19.46 29.17 24.53
N PHE A 708 -19.54 28.25 25.50
CA PHE A 708 -20.80 27.60 25.87
C PHE A 708 -21.80 28.60 26.45
N TRP A 709 -21.36 29.44 27.40
CA TRP A 709 -22.26 30.42 28.01
C TRP A 709 -22.63 31.55 27.06
N GLU A 710 -21.75 31.94 26.16
CA GLU A 710 -22.07 32.86 25.06
C GLU A 710 -23.16 32.27 24.14
N ALA A 711 -23.03 30.98 23.77
CA ALA A 711 -24.07 30.29 23.00
C ALA A 711 -25.42 30.26 23.74
N VAL A 712 -25.42 29.97 25.05
CA VAL A 712 -26.64 29.99 25.87
C VAL A 712 -27.23 31.40 25.95
N ALA A 713 -26.39 32.44 26.10
CA ALA A 713 -26.81 33.83 26.14
C ALA A 713 -27.55 34.23 24.86
N ILE A 714 -26.97 33.92 23.69
CA ILE A 714 -27.56 34.21 22.38
C ILE A 714 -28.91 33.50 22.24
N LEU A 715 -29.00 32.24 22.66
CA LEU A 715 -30.23 31.46 22.54
C LEU A 715 -31.35 31.99 23.45
N GLU A 716 -31.04 32.22 24.72
CA GLU A 716 -32.02 32.63 25.73
C GLU A 716 -32.45 34.10 25.57
N LEU A 717 -31.49 35.01 25.38
CA LEU A 717 -31.75 36.45 25.37
C LEU A 717 -32.14 36.97 23.98
N THR A 718 -31.49 36.51 22.91
CA THR A 718 -31.68 37.07 21.56
C THR A 718 -32.73 36.31 20.75
N CYS A 719 -32.68 34.97 20.76
CA CYS A 719 -33.61 34.13 19.99
C CYS A 719 -34.84 33.67 20.78
N ASN A 720 -34.91 33.96 22.09
CA ASN A 720 -35.97 33.48 23.00
C ASN A 720 -36.21 31.96 22.86
N LEU A 721 -35.11 31.20 22.86
CA LEU A 721 -35.05 29.75 22.87
C LEU A 721 -34.54 29.26 24.24
N TRP A 722 -35.28 28.36 24.84
CA TRP A 722 -35.06 27.90 26.21
C TRP A 722 -34.19 26.65 26.22
N VAL A 723 -32.93 26.81 26.63
CA VAL A 723 -31.95 25.72 26.71
C VAL A 723 -32.24 24.90 27.96
N ILE A 724 -32.70 23.66 27.77
CA ILE A 724 -32.99 22.74 28.90
C ILE A 724 -31.88 21.73 29.12
N ALA A 725 -31.10 21.46 28.08
CA ALA A 725 -30.12 20.39 28.11
C ALA A 725 -28.95 20.70 27.19
N SER A 726 -27.78 20.17 27.55
CA SER A 726 -26.63 20.14 26.67
C SER A 726 -26.07 18.74 26.54
N THR A 727 -25.64 18.37 25.33
CA THR A 727 -25.08 17.04 25.05
C THR A 727 -23.69 17.18 24.45
N SER A 728 -22.72 16.44 25.00
CA SER A 728 -21.38 16.32 24.43
C SER A 728 -20.80 14.91 24.62
N ASP A 729 -19.66 14.65 23.97
CA ASP A 729 -19.00 13.36 24.02
C ASP A 729 -18.38 13.07 25.41
N GLY A 730 -17.88 11.85 25.57
CA GLY A 730 -17.25 11.43 26.81
C GLY A 730 -15.79 11.87 26.97
N ALA A 731 -15.24 12.79 26.17
CA ALA A 731 -13.82 13.12 26.21
C ALA A 731 -13.39 13.81 27.52
N THR A 732 -12.09 13.74 27.82
CA THR A 732 -11.53 14.31 29.06
C THR A 732 -11.81 15.81 29.24
N PRO A 733 -11.67 16.67 28.20
CA PRO A 733 -12.03 18.09 28.31
C PRO A 733 -13.51 18.31 28.64
N ASN A 734 -14.43 17.57 28.01
CA ASN A 734 -15.87 17.70 28.23
C ASN A 734 -16.30 17.24 29.64
N ARG A 735 -15.71 16.15 30.14
CA ARG A 735 -15.92 15.72 31.54
C ARG A 735 -15.40 16.75 32.55
N ARG A 736 -14.25 17.39 32.27
CA ARG A 736 -13.72 18.47 33.11
C ARG A 736 -14.64 19.69 33.06
N PHE A 737 -15.15 20.05 31.88
CA PHE A 737 -16.12 21.11 31.68
C PHE A 737 -17.38 20.92 32.55
N TYR A 738 -17.96 19.71 32.61
CA TYR A 738 -19.07 19.44 33.54
C TYR A 738 -18.67 19.66 35.00
N ARG A 739 -17.50 19.17 35.44
CA ARG A 739 -17.06 19.36 36.83
C ARG A 739 -16.83 20.82 37.21
N MET A 740 -16.41 21.67 36.26
CA MET A 740 -16.25 23.10 36.51
C MET A 740 -17.57 23.81 36.86
N HIS A 741 -18.73 23.20 36.52
CA HIS A 741 -20.04 23.70 36.90
C HIS A 741 -20.50 23.26 38.30
N LYS A 742 -19.70 22.49 39.04
CA LYS A 742 -20.09 21.98 40.38
C LYS A 742 -20.41 23.12 41.36
N SER A 743 -19.63 24.21 41.33
CA SER A 743 -19.89 25.41 42.15
C SER A 743 -21.16 26.16 41.73
N LEU A 744 -21.61 25.99 40.48
CA LEU A 744 -22.80 26.63 39.92
C LEU A 744 -24.09 25.81 40.11
N ASP A 745 -24.01 24.59 40.66
CA ASP A 745 -25.16 23.74 41.04
C ASP A 745 -25.58 23.94 42.52
N GLY A 746 -25.17 25.05 43.14
CA GLY A 746 -25.49 25.36 44.54
C GLY A 746 -24.92 24.36 45.55
N ASN A 747 -23.76 23.76 45.26
CA ASN A 747 -23.10 22.74 46.08
C ASN A 747 -23.98 21.53 46.42
N ALA A 748 -24.76 21.02 45.44
CA ALA A 748 -25.38 19.71 45.59
C ALA A 748 -24.28 18.66 45.86
N ASP A 749 -24.28 18.08 47.06
CA ASP A 749 -23.22 17.21 47.58
C ASP A 749 -23.24 15.83 46.91
N LYS A 750 -22.94 15.82 45.61
CA LYS A 750 -22.97 14.65 44.73
C LYS A 750 -21.65 14.52 44.00
N ASP A 751 -21.24 13.26 43.80
CA ASP A 751 -19.96 12.90 43.20
C ASP A 751 -19.91 13.17 41.67
N VAL A 752 -21.08 13.42 41.05
CA VAL A 752 -21.23 13.64 39.60
C VAL A 752 -22.02 14.93 39.34
N CYS A 753 -21.43 15.86 38.58
CA CYS A 753 -22.12 17.06 38.10
C CYS A 753 -22.91 16.74 36.83
N TYR A 754 -24.24 16.83 36.89
CA TYR A 754 -25.17 16.52 35.78
C TYR A 754 -26.10 17.68 35.43
N ARG A 755 -25.99 18.81 36.12
CA ARG A 755 -26.78 20.01 35.87
C ARG A 755 -26.05 21.26 36.35
N THR A 756 -26.48 22.41 35.87
CA THR A 756 -26.04 23.74 36.33
C THR A 756 -27.24 24.68 36.34
N ILE A 757 -27.21 25.70 37.21
CA ILE A 757 -28.16 26.83 37.13
C ILE A 757 -27.89 27.59 35.83
N ASN A 758 -28.94 27.95 35.09
CA ASN A 758 -28.79 28.81 33.92
C ASN A 758 -28.52 30.25 34.36
N LEU A 759 -27.35 30.80 34.00
CA LEU A 759 -26.94 32.17 34.36
C LEU A 759 -27.90 33.25 33.83
N PHE A 760 -28.57 33.00 32.71
CA PHE A 760 -29.48 33.94 32.06
C PHE A 760 -30.96 33.68 32.41
N ALA A 761 -31.25 32.56 33.07
CA ALA A 761 -32.58 32.22 33.56
C ALA A 761 -32.48 31.40 34.87
N PRO A 762 -32.19 32.05 36.02
CA PRO A 762 -31.85 31.35 37.28
C PRO A 762 -32.93 30.39 37.80
N GLN A 763 -34.18 30.56 37.35
CA GLN A 763 -35.31 29.69 37.67
C GLN A 763 -35.24 28.32 36.97
N ARG A 764 -34.34 28.13 35.99
CA ARG A 764 -34.22 26.92 35.16
C ARG A 764 -32.82 26.32 35.26
N PHE A 765 -32.78 24.99 35.24
CA PHE A 765 -31.53 24.22 35.17
C PHE A 765 -31.23 23.80 33.73
N ILE A 766 -29.95 23.77 33.38
CA ILE A 766 -29.44 23.11 32.18
C ILE A 766 -28.90 21.74 32.59
N TYR A 767 -29.41 20.68 31.99
CA TYR A 767 -28.98 19.30 32.27
C TYR A 767 -27.91 18.84 31.28
N PHE A 768 -26.80 18.30 31.79
CA PHE A 768 -25.72 17.75 30.97
C PHE A 768 -25.94 16.27 30.69
N PHE A 769 -25.90 15.90 29.41
CA PHE A 769 -26.01 14.52 28.93
C PHE A 769 -24.76 14.12 28.17
N SER A 770 -24.24 12.94 28.47
CA SER A 770 -23.22 12.33 27.61
C SER A 770 -23.88 11.60 26.43
N ASP A 771 -23.22 11.58 25.28
CA ASP A 771 -23.68 10.85 24.10
C ASP A 771 -23.92 9.36 24.41
N ALA A 772 -25.18 8.92 24.39
CA ALA A 772 -25.58 7.56 24.75
C ALA A 772 -24.94 6.49 23.84
N PRO A 773 -24.92 6.62 22.50
CA PRO A 773 -24.11 5.79 21.61
C PRO A 773 -22.64 5.65 22.02
N HIS A 774 -21.99 6.75 22.45
CA HIS A 774 -20.63 6.70 22.98
C HIS A 774 -20.54 5.89 24.28
N LEU A 775 -21.50 6.04 25.19
CA LEU A 775 -21.57 5.24 26.42
C LEU A 775 -21.76 3.75 26.14
N VAL A 776 -22.58 3.35 25.16
CA VAL A 776 -22.76 1.95 24.76
C VAL A 776 -21.45 1.37 24.21
N LYS A 777 -20.74 2.12 23.33
CA LYS A 777 -19.42 1.72 22.83
C LYS A 777 -18.40 1.59 23.95
N THR A 778 -18.41 2.54 24.89
CA THR A 778 -17.49 2.57 26.04
C THR A 778 -17.76 1.37 26.95
N THR A 779 -19.03 1.10 27.28
CA THR A 779 -19.45 -0.04 28.09
C THR A 779 -19.01 -1.35 27.46
N ARG A 780 -19.24 -1.53 26.15
CA ARG A 780 -18.77 -2.73 25.44
C ARG A 780 -17.24 -2.81 25.39
N ASN A 781 -16.51 -1.71 25.21
CA ASN A 781 -15.05 -1.71 25.26
C ASN A 781 -14.54 -2.08 26.66
N CYS A 782 -15.14 -1.51 27.72
CA CYS A 782 -14.82 -1.88 29.09
C CYS A 782 -15.07 -3.37 29.35
N LEU A 783 -16.19 -3.91 28.85
CA LEU A 783 -16.50 -5.33 28.96
C LEU A 783 -15.51 -6.19 28.17
N TYR A 784 -15.11 -5.76 26.97
CA TYR A 784 -14.07 -6.42 26.17
C TYR A 784 -12.71 -6.47 26.88
N HIS A 785 -12.34 -5.39 27.58
CA HIS A 785 -11.11 -5.34 28.37
C HIS A 785 -11.23 -6.06 29.73
N SER A 786 -12.42 -6.54 30.10
CA SER A 786 -12.68 -7.29 31.33
C SER A 786 -12.36 -8.77 31.13
N GLY A 787 -11.19 -9.18 31.64
CA GLY A 787 -10.64 -10.54 31.48
C GLY A 787 -10.26 -10.91 30.04
N SER A 788 -10.16 -9.93 29.13
CA SER A 788 -9.72 -10.11 27.74
C SER A 788 -9.09 -8.82 27.18
N GLY A 789 -8.65 -8.84 25.92
CA GLY A 789 -7.99 -7.70 25.26
C GLY A 789 -6.67 -7.30 25.91
N THR A 790 -6.60 -6.07 26.45
CA THR A 790 -5.44 -5.58 27.24
C THR A 790 -5.56 -5.86 28.74
N CYS A 791 -6.68 -6.42 29.19
CA CYS A 791 -6.95 -6.75 30.59
C CYS A 791 -6.71 -5.60 31.59
N THR A 792 -6.94 -4.35 31.18
CA THR A 792 -6.63 -3.18 32.00
C THR A 792 -7.64 -2.90 33.10
N ARG A 793 -8.83 -3.50 33.05
CA ARG A 793 -9.93 -3.26 33.99
C ARG A 793 -10.78 -4.51 34.14
N TYR A 794 -11.23 -4.83 35.34
CA TYR A 794 -12.25 -5.86 35.59
C TYR A 794 -13.58 -5.20 35.92
N MET A 795 -14.63 -5.61 35.23
CA MET A 795 -16.00 -5.24 35.58
C MET A 795 -16.53 -6.24 36.61
N TRP A 796 -17.15 -5.74 37.68
CA TRP A 796 -17.76 -6.55 38.73
C TRP A 796 -19.22 -6.14 38.93
N ASN A 797 -20.06 -7.08 39.35
CA ASN A 797 -21.45 -6.81 39.74
C ASN A 797 -21.93 -7.88 40.73
N ASP A 798 -22.51 -7.47 41.85
CA ASP A 798 -23.07 -8.37 42.90
C ASP A 798 -22.13 -9.55 43.26
N GLY A 799 -20.85 -9.27 43.51
CA GLY A 799 -19.84 -10.29 43.88
C GLY A 799 -19.31 -11.17 42.74
N HIS A 800 -19.74 -10.93 41.49
CA HIS A 800 -19.33 -11.72 40.32
C HIS A 800 -18.59 -10.87 39.28
N TYR A 801 -17.57 -11.44 38.63
CA TYR A 801 -16.86 -10.79 37.54
C TYR A 801 -17.64 -10.88 36.22
N LEU A 802 -17.72 -9.75 35.51
CA LEU A 802 -18.31 -9.63 34.19
C LEU A 802 -17.21 -9.76 33.14
N LEU A 803 -16.99 -10.97 32.62
CA LEU A 803 -15.87 -11.26 31.71
C LEU A 803 -16.31 -11.33 30.24
N TRP A 804 -15.46 -10.86 29.33
CA TRP A 804 -15.70 -11.01 27.88
C TRP A 804 -15.72 -12.48 27.43
N GLN A 805 -15.07 -13.35 28.20
CA GLN A 805 -15.01 -14.79 27.96
C GLN A 805 -16.41 -15.41 27.92
N HIS A 806 -17.34 -14.95 28.76
CA HIS A 806 -18.72 -15.45 28.77
C HIS A 806 -19.43 -15.25 27.42
N ILE A 807 -19.19 -14.13 26.75
CA ILE A 807 -19.75 -13.82 25.42
C ILE A 807 -19.04 -14.62 24.33
N THR A 808 -17.72 -14.77 24.48
CA THR A 808 -16.87 -15.48 23.52
C THR A 808 -17.19 -16.98 23.49
N GLN A 809 -17.36 -17.61 24.65
CA GLN A 809 -17.69 -19.03 24.78
C GLN A 809 -19.03 -19.35 24.11
N ILE A 810 -20.08 -18.58 24.39
CA ILE A 810 -21.41 -18.79 23.79
C ILE A 810 -21.38 -18.59 22.28
N PHE A 811 -20.59 -17.64 21.78
CA PHE A 811 -20.47 -17.45 20.34
C PHE A 811 -19.85 -18.67 19.64
N TYR A 812 -18.78 -19.25 20.20
CA TYR A 812 -18.16 -20.44 19.60
C TYR A 812 -19.05 -21.68 19.72
N GLN A 813 -19.76 -21.83 20.85
CA GLN A 813 -20.76 -22.90 21.01
C GLN A 813 -21.91 -22.77 20.00
N ASP A 814 -22.37 -21.55 19.71
CA ASP A 814 -23.43 -21.31 18.71
C ASP A 814 -22.92 -21.40 17.26
N ALA A 815 -21.61 -21.23 17.03
CA ALA A 815 -21.01 -21.29 15.70
C ALA A 815 -21.04 -22.70 15.11
N GLU A 816 -21.03 -23.73 15.94
CA GLU A 816 -21.07 -25.15 15.56
C GLU A 816 -22.49 -25.67 15.30
N ASN A 817 -23.52 -24.90 15.67
CA ASN A 817 -24.93 -25.27 15.48
C ASN A 817 -25.43 -24.95 14.07
N GLY A 818 -26.14 -25.90 13.44
CA GLY A 818 -26.79 -25.69 12.14
C GLY A 818 -27.92 -24.63 12.15
N LEU A 819 -28.56 -24.43 13.31
CA LEU A 819 -29.55 -23.38 13.57
C LEU A 819 -29.01 -22.45 14.67
N LYS A 820 -28.59 -21.23 14.28
CA LYS A 820 -27.95 -20.28 15.20
C LYS A 820 -28.96 -19.64 16.16
N LEU A 821 -28.66 -19.69 17.45
CA LEU A 821 -29.36 -18.99 18.54
C LEU A 821 -29.15 -17.47 18.48
N LEU A 822 -27.97 -17.03 17.99
CA LEU A 822 -27.59 -15.63 17.88
C LEU A 822 -27.25 -15.24 16.42
N PRO A 823 -28.22 -15.24 15.48
CA PRO A 823 -27.97 -15.06 14.04
C PRO A 823 -27.41 -13.67 13.67
N ARG A 824 -27.56 -12.68 14.55
CA ARG A 824 -27.04 -11.31 14.36
C ARG A 824 -25.58 -11.15 14.80
N ILE A 825 -25.08 -12.08 15.62
CA ILE A 825 -23.72 -12.02 16.15
C ILE A 825 -22.79 -12.70 15.16
N THR A 826 -21.77 -11.97 14.75
CA THR A 826 -20.74 -12.41 13.81
C THR A 826 -19.37 -12.32 14.49
N TYR A 827 -18.34 -12.88 13.86
CA TYR A 827 -16.99 -12.84 14.41
C TYR A 827 -16.48 -11.41 14.72
N GLU A 828 -16.89 -10.40 13.94
CA GLU A 828 -16.58 -8.98 14.19
C GLU A 828 -17.15 -8.43 15.51
N HIS A 829 -18.16 -9.07 16.10
CA HIS A 829 -18.73 -8.67 17.38
C HIS A 829 -17.88 -9.13 18.56
N VAL A 830 -17.18 -10.26 18.41
CA VAL A 830 -16.41 -10.91 19.47
C VAL A 830 -14.94 -10.48 19.41
N LYS A 831 -14.36 -10.38 18.21
CA LYS A 831 -12.98 -9.92 18.00
C LYS A 831 -12.96 -8.49 17.45
N LEU A 832 -12.78 -7.51 18.34
CA LEU A 832 -12.81 -6.10 18.00
C LEU A 832 -11.45 -5.61 17.44
N ASN A 833 -11.48 -5.04 16.24
CA ASN A 833 -10.42 -4.20 15.66
C ASN A 833 -10.72 -2.69 15.82
N SER A 834 -9.77 -1.81 15.45
CA SER A 834 -9.90 -0.35 15.61
C SER A 834 -11.13 0.28 14.93
N TYR A 835 -11.66 -0.34 13.87
CA TYR A 835 -12.85 0.17 13.17
C TYR A 835 -14.14 -0.34 13.83
N SER A 836 -14.21 -1.63 14.13
CA SER A 836 -15.34 -2.28 14.84
C SER A 836 -15.52 -1.75 16.26
N SER A 837 -14.45 -1.31 16.93
CA SER A 837 -14.51 -0.66 18.24
C SER A 837 -15.33 0.64 18.20
N MET A 838 -15.35 1.34 17.06
CA MET A 838 -16.11 2.57 16.86
C MET A 838 -17.55 2.35 16.38
N ARG A 839 -17.93 1.13 15.98
CA ARG A 839 -19.27 0.81 15.46
C ARG A 839 -20.28 0.58 16.58
N VAL A 840 -21.21 1.52 16.73
CA VAL A 840 -22.30 1.45 17.72
C VAL A 840 -23.20 0.22 17.48
N SER A 841 -23.47 -0.13 16.21
CA SER A 841 -24.34 -1.26 15.88
C SER A 841 -23.83 -2.60 16.44
N LEU A 842 -22.50 -2.82 16.39
CA LEU A 842 -21.89 -4.04 16.92
C LEU A 842 -21.96 -4.05 18.45
N ALA A 843 -21.65 -2.92 19.09
CA ALA A 843 -21.73 -2.79 20.55
C ALA A 843 -23.15 -3.02 21.08
N ALA A 844 -24.18 -2.46 20.41
CA ALA A 844 -25.57 -2.64 20.79
C ALA A 844 -26.06 -4.10 20.61
N GLN A 845 -25.57 -4.80 19.58
CA GLN A 845 -25.92 -6.21 19.33
C GLN A 845 -25.27 -7.15 20.35
N VAL A 846 -24.03 -6.87 20.78
CA VAL A 846 -23.39 -7.62 21.88
C VAL A 846 -24.14 -7.40 23.20
N LEU A 847 -24.54 -6.17 23.49
CA LEU A 847 -25.29 -5.83 24.71
C LEU A 847 -26.81 -6.06 24.54
N SER A 848 -27.22 -6.99 23.66
CA SER A 848 -28.62 -7.24 23.30
C SER A 848 -29.39 -8.06 24.32
N ALA A 849 -30.69 -7.80 24.48
CA ALA A 849 -31.58 -8.63 25.30
C ALA A 849 -31.59 -10.12 24.86
N SER A 850 -31.41 -10.40 23.56
CA SER A 850 -31.24 -11.76 23.03
C SER A 850 -29.94 -12.42 23.52
N MET A 851 -28.81 -11.70 23.49
CA MET A 851 -27.55 -12.20 24.06
C MET A 851 -27.72 -12.49 25.56
N ALA A 852 -28.39 -11.61 26.29
CA ALA A 852 -28.68 -11.82 27.71
C ALA A 852 -29.56 -13.05 27.97
N ALA A 853 -30.55 -13.32 27.11
CA ALA A 853 -31.43 -14.49 27.24
C ALA A 853 -30.65 -15.79 27.01
N VAL A 854 -29.79 -15.83 26.00
CA VAL A 854 -28.92 -16.98 25.73
C VAL A 854 -27.92 -17.18 26.87
N LEU A 855 -27.29 -16.10 27.37
CA LEU A 855 -26.40 -16.15 28.54
C LEU A 855 -27.06 -16.69 29.81
N ARG A 856 -28.35 -16.43 30.03
CA ARG A 856 -29.11 -16.97 31.17
C ARG A 856 -29.47 -18.45 31.02
N SER A 857 -29.73 -18.87 29.78
CA SER A 857 -30.29 -20.20 29.51
C SER A 857 -29.20 -21.23 29.26
N PHE A 858 -28.07 -20.81 28.69
CA PHE A 858 -26.98 -21.70 28.24
C PHE A 858 -25.60 -21.30 28.78
N GLY A 859 -25.49 -20.25 29.61
CA GLY A 859 -24.22 -19.83 30.18
C GLY A 859 -23.84 -20.59 31.47
N PRO A 860 -22.54 -20.71 31.80
CA PRO A 860 -22.06 -21.34 33.03
C PRO A 860 -22.57 -20.64 34.32
N PRO A 861 -22.49 -21.27 35.51
CA PRO A 861 -23.13 -20.80 36.76
C PRO A 861 -22.82 -19.34 37.18
N GLY A 862 -21.73 -18.74 36.67
CA GLY A 862 -21.35 -17.34 36.89
C GLY A 862 -21.89 -16.30 35.88
N THR A 863 -22.63 -16.69 34.84
CA THR A 863 -23.10 -15.76 33.78
C THR A 863 -24.32 -14.93 34.16
N ALA A 864 -24.95 -15.19 35.31
CA ALA A 864 -26.14 -14.46 35.77
C ALA A 864 -25.89 -12.94 35.83
N ALA A 865 -24.73 -12.51 36.36
CA ALA A 865 -24.32 -11.11 36.40
C ALA A 865 -24.04 -10.53 35.00
N SER A 866 -23.40 -11.30 34.11
CA SER A 866 -23.11 -10.91 32.72
C SER A 866 -24.37 -10.74 31.89
N SER A 867 -25.38 -11.57 32.14
CA SER A 867 -26.69 -11.43 31.52
C SER A 867 -27.43 -10.16 31.93
N LYS A 868 -27.25 -9.66 33.17
CA LYS A 868 -27.80 -8.37 33.61
C LYS A 868 -27.15 -7.22 32.81
N CYS A 869 -25.83 -7.26 32.60
CA CYS A 869 -25.10 -6.28 31.80
C CYS A 869 -25.51 -6.31 30.31
N SER A 870 -25.69 -7.49 29.72
CA SER A 870 -26.18 -7.64 28.34
C SER A 870 -27.66 -7.28 28.16
N SER A 871 -28.39 -6.94 29.23
CA SER A 871 -29.81 -6.53 29.15
C SER A 871 -30.00 -5.00 28.99
N ILE A 872 -28.90 -4.25 28.89
CA ILE A 872 -28.90 -2.77 28.87
C ILE A 872 -29.47 -2.18 27.56
N SER A 873 -29.51 -2.95 26.46
CA SER A 873 -29.99 -2.48 25.15
C SER A 873 -31.51 -2.39 24.98
N SER A 874 -32.32 -2.85 25.94
CA SER A 874 -33.79 -2.77 25.86
C SER A 874 -34.32 -1.59 26.69
N PRO A 875 -34.79 -0.49 26.06
CA PRO A 875 -35.44 0.62 26.77
C PRO A 875 -36.69 0.18 27.54
N SER A 876 -37.29 -0.96 27.15
CA SER A 876 -38.52 -1.51 27.72
C SER A 876 -38.42 -1.98 29.16
N LYS A 877 -37.21 -2.21 29.71
CA LYS A 877 -37.04 -2.52 31.15
C LYS A 877 -36.97 -1.28 32.04
N ILE A 878 -36.54 -0.13 31.52
CA ILE A 878 -36.56 1.15 32.25
C ILE A 878 -38.01 1.63 32.45
N SER A 879 -38.96 1.21 31.58
CA SER A 879 -40.38 1.56 31.74
C SER A 879 -41.17 0.63 32.69
N LYS A 880 -40.73 -0.61 32.93
CA LYS A 880 -41.50 -1.60 33.73
C LYS A 880 -41.20 -1.60 35.23
N THR A 881 -40.10 -0.98 35.68
CA THR A 881 -39.82 -0.78 37.11
C THR A 881 -40.58 0.41 37.71
N ALA A 882 -41.37 1.13 36.92
CA ALA A 882 -42.17 2.29 37.35
C ALA A 882 -43.55 1.95 37.94
N SER A 883 -43.83 0.68 38.28
CA SER A 883 -45.12 0.25 38.82
C SER A 883 -45.16 0.02 40.34
N LYS A 884 -44.19 0.55 41.11
CA LYS A 884 -44.28 0.59 42.58
C LYS A 884 -44.22 2.04 43.08
N SER A 885 -45.19 2.35 43.93
CA SER A 885 -45.68 3.67 44.38
C SER A 885 -44.60 4.60 44.97
N SER A 886 -44.36 5.76 44.33
CA SER A 886 -43.68 6.92 44.92
C SER A 886 -43.85 8.19 44.02
N PRO A 887 -43.82 9.43 44.55
CA PRO A 887 -44.30 10.66 43.90
C PRO A 887 -43.36 11.25 42.81
N ASN A 888 -42.45 10.46 42.24
CA ASN A 888 -41.42 10.94 41.29
C ASN A 888 -41.81 10.83 39.79
N LYS A 889 -43.12 10.81 39.48
CA LYS A 889 -43.63 10.48 38.14
C LYS A 889 -43.24 11.46 37.02
N ASN A 890 -43.08 12.76 37.27
CA ASN A 890 -42.85 13.75 36.19
C ASN A 890 -41.40 13.76 35.63
N LYS A 891 -40.39 13.39 36.43
CA LYS A 891 -38.99 13.32 35.97
C LYS A 891 -38.68 12.06 35.15
N SER A 892 -39.38 10.95 35.46
CA SER A 892 -39.20 9.67 34.75
C SER A 892 -39.88 9.65 33.38
N ILE A 893 -41.00 10.36 33.21
CA ILE A 893 -41.76 10.40 31.96
C ILE A 893 -41.04 11.24 30.90
N MET A 894 -40.45 12.39 31.27
CA MET A 894 -39.62 13.19 30.36
C MET A 894 -38.33 12.48 29.95
N SER A 895 -37.62 11.84 30.89
CA SER A 895 -36.41 11.06 30.59
C SER A 895 -36.71 9.86 29.69
N ALA A 896 -37.85 9.18 29.90
CA ALA A 896 -38.31 8.09 29.04
C ALA A 896 -38.71 8.58 27.64
N MET A 897 -39.46 9.70 27.51
CA MET A 897 -39.82 10.29 26.22
C MET A 897 -38.59 10.75 25.42
N PHE A 898 -37.60 11.39 26.07
CA PHE A 898 -36.40 11.88 25.41
C PHE A 898 -35.49 10.74 24.91
N THR A 899 -35.36 9.68 25.72
CA THR A 899 -34.63 8.48 25.34
C THR A 899 -35.35 7.74 24.20
N PHE A 900 -36.69 7.73 24.19
CA PHE A 900 -37.50 7.17 23.11
C PHE A 900 -37.32 7.96 21.80
N VAL A 901 -37.37 9.29 21.83
CA VAL A 901 -37.20 10.13 20.61
C VAL A 901 -35.79 9.99 20.03
N VAL A 902 -34.75 9.89 20.85
CA VAL A 902 -33.36 9.75 20.37
C VAL A 902 -33.05 8.33 19.88
N LEU A 903 -33.62 7.29 20.49
CA LEU A 903 -33.54 5.91 19.99
C LEU A 903 -34.40 5.70 18.75
N ASP A 904 -35.59 6.31 18.68
CA ASP A 904 -36.48 6.21 17.53
C ASP A 904 -35.91 6.99 16.33
N LEU A 905 -35.21 8.12 16.55
CA LEU A 905 -34.42 8.75 15.48
C LEU A 905 -33.19 7.96 15.08
N SER A 906 -32.54 7.22 15.97
CA SER A 906 -31.39 6.37 15.61
C SER A 906 -31.83 5.08 14.91
N LEU A 907 -32.96 4.50 15.31
CA LEU A 907 -33.59 3.35 14.66
C LEU A 907 -34.23 3.76 13.34
N THR A 908 -34.91 4.90 13.28
CA THR A 908 -35.45 5.47 12.04
C THR A 908 -34.33 5.93 11.12
N TYR A 909 -33.25 6.55 11.61
CA TYR A 909 -32.06 6.81 10.79
C TYR A 909 -31.36 5.53 10.36
N ALA A 910 -31.29 4.47 11.19
CA ALA A 910 -30.72 3.19 10.77
C ALA A 910 -31.63 2.43 9.80
N ARG A 911 -32.96 2.58 9.93
CA ARG A 911 -34.01 2.01 9.09
C ARG A 911 -34.06 2.75 7.77
N GLU A 912 -34.11 4.09 7.76
CA GLU A 912 -33.94 4.99 6.61
C GLU A 912 -32.56 4.88 5.98
N ARG A 913 -31.47 4.64 6.73
CA ARG A 913 -30.16 4.39 6.12
C ARG A 913 -30.10 2.98 5.51
N LYS A 914 -30.80 1.99 6.08
CA LYS A 914 -30.99 0.68 5.46
C LYS A 914 -31.94 0.74 4.28
N LEU A 915 -32.96 1.59 4.32
CA LEU A 915 -33.94 1.83 3.25
C LEU A 915 -33.33 2.67 2.14
N CYS A 916 -32.47 3.64 2.46
CA CYS A 916 -31.66 4.41 1.53
C CYS A 916 -30.47 3.61 1.02
N ARG A 917 -29.90 2.66 1.80
CA ARG A 917 -28.97 1.68 1.25
C ARG A 917 -29.70 0.70 0.34
N ALA A 918 -30.86 0.20 0.75
CA ALA A 918 -31.69 -0.68 -0.06
C ALA A 918 -32.07 0.05 -1.34
N ARG A 919 -32.69 1.24 -1.27
CA ARG A 919 -32.98 2.13 -2.41
C ARG A 919 -31.74 2.57 -3.18
N PHE A 920 -30.59 2.76 -2.56
CA PHE A 920 -29.35 3.06 -3.28
C PHE A 920 -28.85 1.83 -4.02
N TYR A 921 -28.90 0.64 -3.42
CA TYR A 921 -28.57 -0.61 -4.08
C TYR A 921 -29.62 -0.97 -5.14
N GLU A 922 -30.89 -0.70 -4.89
CA GLU A 922 -32.03 -0.93 -5.75
C GLU A 922 -32.03 0.05 -6.92
N SER A 923 -31.74 1.35 -6.70
CA SER A 923 -31.56 2.36 -7.76
C SER A 923 -30.25 2.18 -8.53
N THR A 924 -29.17 1.77 -7.85
CA THR A 924 -27.90 1.41 -8.51
C THR A 924 -28.12 0.17 -9.35
N VAL A 925 -28.87 -0.82 -8.87
CA VAL A 925 -29.21 -2.04 -9.63
C VAL A 925 -30.23 -1.75 -10.73
N GLU A 926 -31.22 -0.86 -10.54
CA GLU A 926 -32.19 -0.41 -11.55
C GLU A 926 -31.50 0.33 -12.70
N GLN A 927 -30.60 1.28 -12.39
CA GLN A 927 -29.80 1.95 -13.43
C GLN A 927 -28.82 0.99 -14.12
N LEU A 928 -28.41 -0.08 -13.44
CA LEU A 928 -27.51 -1.07 -14.01
C LEU A 928 -28.22 -2.17 -14.79
N LYS A 929 -29.56 -2.33 -14.66
CA LYS A 929 -30.38 -3.23 -15.49
C LYS A 929 -30.37 -2.81 -16.96
N GLU A 930 -30.24 -1.51 -17.24
CA GLU A 930 -30.14 -0.95 -18.60
C GLU A 930 -28.69 -0.77 -19.09
N SER A 931 -27.71 -0.97 -18.21
CA SER A 931 -26.29 -0.78 -18.52
C SER A 931 -25.60 -2.08 -18.96
N LYS A 932 -24.48 -1.95 -19.70
CA LYS A 932 -23.66 -3.08 -20.17
C LYS A 932 -23.37 -4.09 -19.03
N PRO A 933 -23.71 -5.38 -19.17
CA PRO A 933 -23.62 -6.40 -18.10
C PRO A 933 -22.23 -6.57 -17.44
N ALA A 934 -21.16 -6.24 -18.16
CA ALA A 934 -19.79 -6.27 -17.63
C ALA A 934 -19.54 -5.22 -16.53
N THR A 935 -20.23 -4.08 -16.59
CA THR A 935 -20.17 -3.00 -15.60
C THR A 935 -20.96 -3.39 -14.35
N TRP A 936 -22.13 -4.01 -14.53
CA TRP A 936 -22.92 -4.61 -13.45
C TRP A 936 -22.09 -5.62 -12.65
N TRP A 937 -21.49 -6.62 -13.31
CA TRP A 937 -20.67 -7.63 -12.62
C TRP A 937 -19.43 -7.05 -11.92
N ARG A 938 -18.83 -5.99 -12.47
CA ARG A 938 -17.66 -5.33 -11.86
C ARG A 938 -18.06 -4.58 -10.59
N GLU A 939 -19.17 -3.86 -10.61
CA GLU A 939 -19.66 -3.14 -9.46
C GLU A 939 -20.23 -4.10 -8.40
N VAL A 940 -20.89 -5.18 -8.80
CA VAL A 940 -21.28 -6.26 -7.88
C VAL A 940 -20.06 -6.87 -7.18
N LYS A 941 -18.97 -7.18 -7.90
CA LYS A 941 -17.71 -7.69 -7.29
C LYS A 941 -17.04 -6.70 -6.34
N LYS A 942 -17.16 -5.38 -6.59
CA LYS A 942 -16.69 -4.34 -5.66
C LYS A 942 -17.59 -4.27 -4.42
N LEU A 943 -18.91 -4.32 -4.62
CA LEU A 943 -19.92 -4.22 -3.58
C LEU A 943 -19.95 -5.45 -2.66
N SER A 944 -19.59 -6.64 -3.18
CA SER A 944 -19.46 -7.88 -2.42
C SER A 944 -18.07 -8.09 -1.79
N GLY A 945 -17.15 -7.14 -1.97
CA GLY A 945 -15.77 -7.25 -1.43
C GLY A 945 -14.88 -8.25 -2.16
N MET A 946 -15.31 -8.79 -3.31
CA MET A 946 -14.58 -9.78 -4.12
C MET A 946 -13.48 -9.17 -5.01
N SER A 947 -12.96 -8.00 -4.66
CA SER A 947 -11.93 -7.31 -5.44
C SER A 947 -10.55 -7.90 -5.13
N SER A 948 -9.89 -8.49 -6.12
CA SER A 948 -8.46 -8.85 -6.00
C SER A 948 -7.61 -7.58 -5.99
N VAL A 949 -6.66 -7.50 -5.05
CA VAL A 949 -5.60 -6.49 -5.02
C VAL A 949 -4.88 -6.49 -6.38
N SER A 950 -5.10 -5.46 -7.20
CA SER A 950 -4.38 -5.29 -8.46
C SER A 950 -3.00 -4.70 -8.15
N GLY A 951 -2.04 -5.57 -7.88
CA GLY A 951 -0.63 -5.24 -7.77
C GLY A 951 0.17 -6.40 -8.32
N CYS A 952 1.02 -6.11 -9.31
CA CYS A 952 1.95 -7.03 -9.97
C CYS A 952 2.58 -8.01 -8.95
N LEU A 953 2.16 -9.27 -8.96
CA LEU A 953 2.70 -10.34 -8.14
C LEU A 953 3.28 -11.39 -9.08
N ASP A 954 4.45 -11.88 -8.72
CA ASP A 954 5.15 -13.00 -9.33
C ASP A 954 4.16 -14.16 -9.61
N PRO A 955 4.17 -14.85 -10.77
CA PRO A 955 3.26 -15.96 -11.04
C PRO A 955 3.52 -17.20 -10.16
N ALA A 956 4.69 -17.29 -9.51
CA ALA A 956 5.14 -18.44 -8.75
C ALA A 956 4.15 -18.94 -7.67
N PRO A 957 3.50 -18.08 -6.84
CA PRO A 957 2.56 -18.51 -5.81
C PRO A 957 1.27 -19.11 -6.36
N LEU A 958 0.94 -18.82 -7.63
CA LEU A 958 -0.31 -19.28 -8.26
C LEU A 958 -0.25 -20.76 -8.60
N TYR A 959 0.93 -21.28 -8.94
CA TYR A 959 1.15 -22.64 -9.40
C TYR A 959 1.82 -23.56 -8.36
N GLN A 960 2.15 -23.03 -7.18
CA GLN A 960 2.80 -23.76 -6.07
C GLN A 960 2.03 -24.99 -5.57
N HIS A 961 0.72 -25.05 -5.81
CA HIS A 961 -0.16 -26.13 -5.35
C HIS A 961 -0.31 -27.28 -6.36
N ILE A 962 0.35 -27.20 -7.53
CA ILE A 962 0.30 -28.25 -8.55
C ILE A 962 1.24 -29.39 -8.13
N ASP A 963 0.64 -30.53 -7.77
CA ASP A 963 1.39 -31.74 -7.47
C ASP A 963 2.00 -32.32 -8.76
N CYS A 964 3.34 -32.30 -8.85
CA CYS A 964 4.10 -32.83 -9.97
C CYS A 964 4.58 -34.28 -9.74
N GLY A 965 4.17 -34.92 -8.64
CA GLY A 965 4.49 -36.32 -8.34
C GLY A 965 5.98 -36.59 -8.03
N GLN A 966 6.77 -35.57 -7.69
CA GLN A 966 8.19 -35.69 -7.36
C GLN A 966 8.46 -35.39 -5.87
N LEU A 967 9.44 -36.09 -5.28
CA LEU A 967 9.86 -35.97 -3.87
C LEU A 967 10.60 -34.65 -3.54
N THR A 968 10.89 -33.82 -4.54
CA THR A 968 11.56 -32.51 -4.42
C THR A 968 10.63 -31.37 -4.85
N PRO A 969 10.80 -30.13 -4.33
CA PRO A 969 9.99 -29.00 -4.75
C PRO A 969 10.11 -28.80 -6.28
N PRO A 970 8.99 -28.79 -7.02
CA PRO A 970 9.02 -28.82 -8.48
C PRO A 970 9.59 -27.51 -9.03
N THR A 971 10.51 -27.61 -9.99
CA THR A 971 11.00 -26.42 -10.69
C THR A 971 9.90 -25.84 -11.57
N LEU A 972 10.01 -24.55 -11.97
CA LEU A 972 9.05 -23.94 -12.90
C LEU A 972 8.94 -24.71 -14.22
N GLN A 973 10.01 -25.39 -14.64
CA GLN A 973 10.03 -26.24 -15.82
C GLN A 973 9.20 -27.51 -15.61
N ASP A 974 9.26 -28.13 -14.44
CA ASP A 974 8.51 -29.35 -14.12
C ASP A 974 7.00 -29.07 -14.06
N ILE A 975 6.63 -27.92 -13.48
CA ILE A 975 5.24 -27.44 -13.46
C ILE A 975 4.73 -27.21 -14.89
N ALA A 976 5.52 -26.54 -15.74
CA ALA A 976 5.17 -26.30 -17.13
C ALA A 976 5.00 -27.61 -17.91
N ASN A 977 5.91 -28.58 -17.73
CA ASN A 977 5.84 -29.89 -18.36
C ASN A 977 4.61 -30.68 -17.89
N THR A 978 4.26 -30.60 -16.61
CA THR A 978 3.07 -31.25 -16.03
C THR A 978 1.78 -30.68 -16.62
N ILE A 979 1.72 -29.34 -16.76
CA ILE A 979 0.60 -28.67 -17.42
C ILE A 979 0.50 -29.08 -18.90
N ASN A 980 1.62 -29.10 -19.62
CA ASN A 980 1.66 -29.52 -21.02
C ASN A 980 1.17 -30.97 -21.18
N LYS A 981 1.63 -31.89 -20.32
CA LYS A 981 1.17 -33.30 -20.34
C LYS A 981 -0.34 -33.41 -20.10
N ALA A 982 -0.88 -32.64 -19.16
CA ALA A 982 -2.32 -32.61 -18.88
C ALA A 982 -3.15 -32.04 -20.04
N PHE A 983 -2.66 -31.01 -20.71
CA PHE A 983 -3.32 -30.44 -21.89
C PHE A 983 -3.27 -31.35 -23.11
N LEU A 984 -2.21 -32.16 -23.28
CA LEU A 984 -2.10 -33.13 -24.37
C LEU A 984 -2.87 -34.44 -24.12
N ALA A 985 -3.13 -34.81 -22.86
CA ALA A 985 -3.78 -36.08 -22.50
C ALA A 985 -5.12 -36.37 -23.21
N PRO A 986 -6.03 -35.40 -23.48
CA PRO A 986 -7.29 -35.68 -24.19
C PRO A 986 -7.10 -36.16 -25.61
N MET A 987 -6.08 -35.66 -26.32
CA MET A 987 -5.81 -36.04 -27.71
C MET A 987 -5.35 -37.50 -27.83
N ASN A 988 -4.78 -38.07 -26.76
CA ASN A 988 -4.34 -39.47 -26.75
C ASN A 988 -5.52 -40.47 -26.66
N VAL A 989 -6.71 -40.02 -26.27
CA VAL A 989 -7.91 -40.85 -26.09
C VAL A 989 -8.93 -40.59 -27.22
N PHE A 990 -8.62 -39.69 -28.14
CA PHE A 990 -9.51 -39.31 -29.22
C PHE A 990 -9.42 -40.33 -30.38
N GLU A 991 -10.52 -41.05 -30.62
CA GLU A 991 -10.69 -41.93 -31.78
C GLU A 991 -11.52 -41.20 -32.86
N PRO A 992 -10.94 -40.90 -34.04
CA PRO A 992 -11.67 -40.25 -35.13
C PRO A 992 -12.76 -41.16 -35.71
N LEU A 993 -13.89 -40.60 -36.10
CA LEU A 993 -14.97 -41.28 -36.81
C LEU A 993 -14.48 -41.86 -38.15
N ALA A 994 -15.14 -42.91 -38.63
CA ALA A 994 -14.84 -43.52 -39.92
C ALA A 994 -15.09 -42.52 -41.06
N ALA A 995 -14.14 -42.44 -42.01
CA ALA A 995 -14.12 -41.41 -43.05
C ALA A 995 -15.27 -41.51 -44.07
N ASP A 996 -15.96 -42.65 -44.11
CA ASP A 996 -16.93 -43.00 -45.15
C ASP A 996 -18.36 -42.54 -44.81
N SER A 997 -18.54 -41.88 -43.66
CA SER A 997 -19.85 -41.58 -43.07
C SER A 997 -20.51 -40.29 -43.58
N PHE A 998 -19.79 -39.45 -44.33
CA PHE A 998 -20.26 -38.10 -44.69
C PHE A 998 -20.13 -37.82 -46.20
N PRO A 999 -21.21 -37.41 -46.89
CA PRO A 999 -21.14 -37.06 -48.31
C PRO A 999 -20.27 -35.83 -48.54
N ARG A 1000 -19.31 -35.92 -49.47
CA ARG A 1000 -18.45 -34.78 -49.86
C ARG A 1000 -19.29 -33.76 -50.64
N PRO A 1001 -19.36 -32.49 -50.21
CA PRO A 1001 -20.01 -31.46 -51.00
C PRO A 1001 -19.21 -31.21 -52.29
N ILE A 1002 -19.84 -31.44 -53.44
CA ILE A 1002 -19.32 -31.00 -54.74
C ILE A 1002 -19.86 -29.58 -54.94
N ALA A 1003 -19.07 -28.56 -54.55
CA ALA A 1003 -19.40 -27.18 -54.84
C ALA A 1003 -18.23 -26.50 -55.58
N LYS A 1004 -18.50 -26.08 -56.82
CA LYS A 1004 -17.67 -25.09 -57.54
C LYS A 1004 -17.91 -23.74 -56.88
N GLU A 1005 -17.00 -23.31 -56.00
CA GLU A 1005 -17.09 -21.97 -55.41
C GLU A 1005 -15.96 -21.06 -55.89
N CYS A 1006 -16.34 -19.81 -56.14
CA CYS A 1006 -15.43 -18.73 -56.47
C CYS A 1006 -14.65 -18.33 -55.20
N PRO A 1007 -13.30 -18.23 -55.24
CA PRO A 1007 -12.50 -17.95 -54.05
C PRO A 1007 -12.87 -16.60 -53.45
N LEU A 1008 -12.92 -16.54 -52.11
CA LEU A 1008 -13.24 -15.32 -51.36
C LEU A 1008 -12.29 -14.19 -51.74
N LYS A 1009 -12.83 -13.08 -52.26
CA LYS A 1009 -12.06 -11.88 -52.58
C LYS A 1009 -12.34 -10.79 -51.57
N VAL A 1010 -11.28 -10.32 -50.92
CA VAL A 1010 -11.29 -9.24 -49.93
C VAL A 1010 -10.73 -7.97 -50.56
N LEU A 1011 -11.39 -6.84 -50.31
CA LEU A 1011 -10.98 -5.51 -50.78
C LEU A 1011 -10.20 -4.77 -49.69
N GLU A 1012 -9.23 -3.96 -50.11
CA GLU A 1012 -8.39 -3.14 -49.22
C GLU A 1012 -9.19 -2.25 -48.24
N PRO A 1013 -10.24 -1.51 -48.65
CA PRO A 1013 -11.04 -0.72 -47.71
C PRO A 1013 -11.71 -1.57 -46.61
N SER A 1014 -12.05 -2.83 -46.91
CA SER A 1014 -12.60 -3.76 -45.93
C SER A 1014 -11.54 -4.17 -44.92
N VAL A 1015 -10.33 -4.50 -45.39
CA VAL A 1015 -9.19 -4.85 -44.55
C VAL A 1015 -8.80 -3.69 -43.65
N PHE A 1016 -8.73 -2.48 -44.20
CA PHE A 1016 -8.48 -1.24 -43.46
C PHE A 1016 -9.46 -1.06 -42.29
N LYS A 1017 -10.77 -1.21 -42.55
CA LYS A 1017 -11.81 -1.10 -41.52
C LYS A 1017 -11.68 -2.16 -40.43
N LYS A 1018 -11.38 -3.41 -40.78
CA LYS A 1018 -11.16 -4.49 -39.79
C LYS A 1018 -9.85 -4.29 -39.01
N MET A 1019 -8.80 -3.78 -39.63
CA MET A 1019 -7.55 -3.46 -38.94
C MET A 1019 -7.73 -2.31 -37.92
N LEU A 1020 -8.54 -1.30 -38.25
CA LEU A 1020 -8.90 -0.24 -37.30
C LEU A 1020 -9.73 -0.74 -36.12
N SER A 1021 -10.51 -1.81 -36.28
CA SER A 1021 -11.31 -2.39 -35.19
C SER A 1021 -10.49 -3.29 -34.25
N LEU A 1022 -9.23 -3.61 -34.59
CA LEU A 1022 -8.35 -4.41 -33.73
C LEU A 1022 -8.17 -3.79 -32.33
N ASN A 1023 -8.02 -4.66 -31.33
CA ASN A 1023 -7.72 -4.22 -29.96
C ASN A 1023 -6.21 -4.17 -29.74
N PRO A 1024 -5.61 -2.97 -29.51
CA PRO A 1024 -4.16 -2.82 -29.40
C PRO A 1024 -3.56 -3.47 -28.14
N SER A 1025 -4.39 -3.81 -27.15
CA SER A 1025 -3.95 -4.39 -25.87
C SER A 1025 -3.97 -5.92 -25.83
N LYS A 1026 -4.42 -6.59 -26.90
CA LYS A 1026 -4.43 -8.06 -26.96
C LYS A 1026 -3.00 -8.61 -27.15
N ALA A 1027 -2.74 -9.78 -26.58
CA ALA A 1027 -1.46 -10.48 -26.71
C ALA A 1027 -1.19 -10.90 -28.17
N MET A 1028 0.09 -10.91 -28.56
CA MET A 1028 0.55 -11.40 -29.86
C MET A 1028 0.59 -12.92 -29.90
N GLY A 1029 0.59 -13.49 -31.10
CA GLY A 1029 0.85 -14.91 -31.32
C GLY A 1029 2.35 -15.22 -31.48
N PRO A 1030 2.70 -16.44 -31.91
CA PRO A 1030 4.09 -16.89 -32.05
C PRO A 1030 4.87 -16.13 -33.13
N ASP A 1031 4.19 -15.43 -34.04
CA ASP A 1031 4.77 -14.56 -35.06
C ASP A 1031 5.36 -13.25 -34.50
N GLY A 1032 5.06 -12.92 -33.23
CA GLY A 1032 5.56 -11.73 -32.56
C GLY A 1032 4.94 -10.41 -33.03
N VAL A 1033 3.89 -10.47 -33.88
CA VAL A 1033 3.25 -9.28 -34.47
C VAL A 1033 2.12 -8.78 -33.54
N PRO A 1034 2.24 -7.57 -32.96
CA PRO A 1034 1.22 -7.04 -32.06
C PRO A 1034 0.05 -6.39 -32.81
N GLY A 1035 -1.16 -6.48 -32.25
CA GLY A 1035 -2.35 -5.85 -32.85
C GLY A 1035 -2.29 -4.32 -32.94
N TRP A 1036 -1.56 -3.63 -32.05
CA TRP A 1036 -1.44 -2.17 -32.11
C TRP A 1036 -0.65 -1.69 -33.35
N LEU A 1037 0.34 -2.45 -33.80
CA LEU A 1037 1.18 -2.10 -34.96
C LEU A 1037 0.34 -2.08 -36.23
N LEU A 1038 -0.49 -3.11 -36.40
CA LEU A 1038 -1.41 -3.26 -37.53
C LEU A 1038 -2.49 -2.18 -37.51
N LYS A 1039 -3.00 -1.82 -36.34
CA LYS A 1039 -4.04 -0.79 -36.21
C LYS A 1039 -3.55 0.63 -36.49
N GLU A 1040 -2.39 1.01 -35.95
CA GLU A 1040 -1.87 2.39 -36.10
C GLU A 1040 -1.33 2.70 -37.50
N ASN A 1041 -0.95 1.66 -38.26
CA ASN A 1041 -0.43 1.76 -39.62
C ASN A 1041 -1.33 1.00 -40.62
N ALA A 1042 -2.63 0.97 -40.34
CA ALA A 1042 -3.60 0.25 -41.18
C ALA A 1042 -3.61 0.79 -42.62
N ASP A 1043 -3.35 2.08 -42.79
CA ASP A 1043 -3.23 2.78 -44.08
C ASP A 1043 -2.10 2.21 -44.94
N LEU A 1044 -0.97 1.83 -44.34
CA LEU A 1044 0.17 1.26 -45.06
C LEU A 1044 -0.01 -0.24 -45.33
N PHE A 1045 -0.60 -0.98 -44.38
CA PHE A 1045 -0.65 -2.44 -44.44
C PHE A 1045 -1.94 -3.02 -45.04
N ALA A 1046 -3.01 -2.24 -45.20
CA ALA A 1046 -4.30 -2.77 -45.67
C ALA A 1046 -4.21 -3.44 -47.05
N GLN A 1047 -3.53 -2.81 -48.01
CA GLN A 1047 -3.35 -3.36 -49.35
C GLN A 1047 -2.48 -4.63 -49.34
N PRO A 1048 -1.25 -4.62 -48.77
CA PRO A 1048 -0.43 -5.82 -48.55
C PRO A 1048 -1.18 -7.00 -47.92
N VAL A 1049 -1.94 -6.73 -46.86
CA VAL A 1049 -2.69 -7.77 -46.14
C VAL A 1049 -3.84 -8.30 -46.99
N ALA A 1050 -4.55 -7.44 -47.72
CA ALA A 1050 -5.58 -7.87 -48.67
C ALA A 1050 -5.01 -8.81 -49.74
N ASP A 1051 -3.84 -8.50 -50.29
CA ASP A 1051 -3.18 -9.33 -51.30
C ASP A 1051 -2.76 -10.69 -50.73
N ILE A 1052 -2.20 -10.72 -49.52
CA ILE A 1052 -1.84 -11.97 -48.82
C ILE A 1052 -3.09 -12.84 -48.57
N LEU A 1053 -4.18 -12.23 -48.08
CA LEU A 1053 -5.44 -12.94 -47.81
C LEU A 1053 -6.04 -13.49 -49.10
N ASN A 1054 -6.08 -12.68 -50.17
CA ASN A 1054 -6.60 -13.10 -51.47
C ASN A 1054 -5.77 -14.24 -52.07
N CYS A 1055 -4.44 -14.19 -51.97
CA CYS A 1055 -3.59 -15.29 -52.40
C CYS A 1055 -3.89 -16.57 -51.60
N SER A 1056 -4.00 -16.47 -50.27
CA SER A 1056 -4.32 -17.62 -49.41
C SER A 1056 -5.69 -18.23 -49.74
N PHE A 1057 -6.71 -17.41 -50.00
CA PHE A 1057 -8.04 -17.87 -50.40
C PHE A 1057 -8.09 -18.45 -51.82
N GLN A 1058 -7.30 -17.91 -52.76
CA GLN A 1058 -7.19 -18.44 -54.12
C GLN A 1058 -6.44 -19.79 -54.14
N GLU A 1059 -5.39 -19.93 -53.35
CA GLU A 1059 -4.60 -21.16 -53.23
C GLU A 1059 -5.26 -22.21 -52.33
N ALA A 1060 -6.36 -21.86 -51.64
CA ALA A 1060 -7.01 -22.67 -50.61
C ALA A 1060 -6.01 -23.19 -49.55
N ARG A 1061 -4.99 -22.39 -49.22
CA ARG A 1061 -3.87 -22.79 -48.37
C ARG A 1061 -3.51 -21.70 -47.37
N LEU A 1062 -3.50 -22.06 -46.09
CA LEU A 1062 -3.03 -21.18 -45.01
C LEU A 1062 -1.49 -21.21 -44.89
N PRO A 1063 -0.83 -20.06 -44.66
CA PRO A 1063 0.58 -20.00 -44.30
C PRO A 1063 0.92 -20.87 -43.09
N SER A 1064 2.10 -21.49 -43.08
CA SER A 1064 2.53 -22.35 -41.96
C SER A 1064 2.57 -21.61 -40.64
N SER A 1065 3.05 -20.36 -40.64
CA SER A 1065 3.10 -19.51 -39.45
C SER A 1065 1.72 -19.20 -38.85
N TRP A 1066 0.63 -19.32 -39.62
CA TRP A 1066 -0.74 -19.11 -39.14
C TRP A 1066 -1.35 -20.35 -38.50
N LYS A 1067 -0.71 -21.52 -38.67
CA LYS A 1067 -1.15 -22.79 -38.06
C LYS A 1067 -0.62 -23.00 -36.64
N ASP A 1068 0.38 -22.22 -36.23
CA ASP A 1068 0.99 -22.29 -34.90
C ASP A 1068 0.30 -21.34 -33.90
N ALA A 1069 0.19 -21.74 -32.63
CA ALA A 1069 -0.34 -20.91 -31.56
C ALA A 1069 0.36 -21.16 -30.22
N ASP A 1070 0.58 -20.09 -29.44
CA ASP A 1070 1.13 -20.20 -28.08
C ASP A 1070 0.01 -20.52 -27.09
N ILE A 1071 0.15 -21.59 -26.29
CA ILE A 1071 -0.87 -21.99 -25.29
C ILE A 1071 -0.59 -21.30 -23.95
N ALA A 1072 -1.49 -20.42 -23.52
CA ALA A 1072 -1.42 -19.75 -22.23
C ALA A 1072 -2.36 -20.40 -21.21
N PRO A 1073 -1.86 -20.95 -20.08
CA PRO A 1073 -2.70 -21.51 -19.03
C PRO A 1073 -3.36 -20.40 -18.19
N VAL A 1074 -4.70 -20.35 -18.18
CA VAL A 1074 -5.47 -19.35 -17.43
C VAL A 1074 -6.28 -20.01 -16.31
N PRO A 1075 -6.19 -19.55 -15.05
CA PRO A 1075 -6.95 -20.11 -13.94
C PRO A 1075 -8.47 -19.89 -14.07
N LYS A 1076 -9.25 -20.97 -14.05
CA LYS A 1076 -10.71 -20.97 -13.89
C LYS A 1076 -11.10 -20.79 -12.42
N GLU A 1077 -10.33 -21.41 -11.52
CA GLU A 1077 -10.54 -21.37 -10.06
C GLU A 1077 -9.22 -21.11 -9.32
N LYS A 1078 -9.30 -20.57 -8.10
CA LYS A 1078 -8.15 -20.30 -7.23
C LYS A 1078 -8.45 -20.79 -5.81
N PRO A 1079 -7.60 -21.62 -5.19
CA PRO A 1079 -6.30 -22.14 -5.65
C PRO A 1079 -6.40 -23.27 -6.71
N ILE A 1080 -5.34 -23.46 -7.50
CA ILE A 1080 -5.25 -24.51 -8.53
C ILE A 1080 -4.87 -25.82 -7.84
N ARG A 1081 -5.81 -26.78 -7.75
CA ARG A 1081 -5.58 -28.11 -7.15
C ARG A 1081 -5.57 -29.21 -8.21
N ASP A 1082 -6.41 -29.09 -9.24
CA ASP A 1082 -6.47 -30.00 -10.38
C ASP A 1082 -6.20 -29.23 -11.67
N VAL A 1083 -5.09 -29.54 -12.34
CA VAL A 1083 -4.65 -28.91 -13.60
C VAL A 1083 -5.69 -29.07 -14.71
N ASN A 1084 -6.37 -30.23 -14.79
CA ASN A 1084 -7.30 -30.53 -15.88
C ASN A 1084 -8.64 -29.80 -15.74
N LYS A 1085 -9.05 -29.47 -14.52
CA LYS A 1085 -10.34 -28.79 -14.25
C LYS A 1085 -10.18 -27.30 -13.98
N HIS A 1086 -9.11 -26.91 -13.30
CA HIS A 1086 -8.95 -25.55 -12.77
C HIS A 1086 -8.15 -24.64 -13.72
N LEU A 1087 -7.54 -25.15 -14.79
CA LEU A 1087 -6.85 -24.36 -15.81
C LEU A 1087 -7.55 -24.46 -17.18
N ARG A 1088 -7.53 -23.37 -17.93
CA ARG A 1088 -7.96 -23.30 -19.33
C ARG A 1088 -6.75 -23.12 -20.25
N PRO A 1089 -6.59 -23.93 -21.30
CA PRO A 1089 -5.63 -23.65 -22.36
C PRO A 1089 -6.19 -22.55 -23.29
N ILE A 1090 -5.56 -21.38 -23.34
CA ILE A 1090 -5.93 -20.31 -24.27
C ILE A 1090 -4.91 -20.25 -25.40
N SER A 1091 -5.33 -20.55 -26.63
CA SER A 1091 -4.46 -20.51 -27.81
C SER A 1091 -4.32 -19.08 -28.35
N LEU A 1092 -3.10 -18.55 -28.31
CA LEU A 1092 -2.75 -17.24 -28.86
C LEU A 1092 -2.30 -17.41 -30.32
N ALA A 1093 -3.26 -17.42 -31.24
CA ALA A 1093 -2.98 -17.45 -32.68
C ALA A 1093 -2.56 -16.07 -33.24
N PRO A 1094 -1.78 -16.02 -34.35
CA PRO A 1094 -1.41 -14.82 -35.08
C PRO A 1094 -2.58 -13.89 -35.41
N VAL A 1095 -2.33 -12.58 -35.42
CA VAL A 1095 -3.40 -11.58 -35.62
C VAL A 1095 -3.98 -11.66 -37.04
N LEU A 1096 -3.13 -11.93 -38.04
CA LEU A 1096 -3.56 -12.06 -39.44
C LEU A 1096 -4.34 -13.36 -39.70
N SER A 1097 -4.03 -14.47 -38.99
CA SER A 1097 -4.84 -15.70 -39.05
C SER A 1097 -6.28 -15.43 -38.61
N LYS A 1098 -6.44 -14.75 -37.46
CA LYS A 1098 -7.76 -14.38 -36.93
C LYS A 1098 -8.53 -13.46 -37.88
N LEU A 1099 -7.82 -12.57 -38.59
CA LEU A 1099 -8.42 -11.70 -39.58
C LEU A 1099 -8.93 -12.50 -40.80
N ALA A 1100 -8.16 -13.48 -41.26
CA ALA A 1100 -8.56 -14.40 -42.33
C ALA A 1100 -9.79 -15.23 -41.93
N GLU A 1101 -9.74 -15.84 -40.74
CA GLU A 1101 -10.85 -16.61 -40.16
C GLU A 1101 -12.13 -15.77 -40.08
N ASP A 1102 -12.04 -14.53 -39.63
CA ASP A 1102 -13.19 -13.64 -39.47
C ASP A 1102 -13.86 -13.32 -40.82
N TYR A 1103 -13.11 -13.22 -41.92
CA TYR A 1103 -13.69 -13.07 -43.26
C TYR A 1103 -14.44 -14.31 -43.72
N VAL A 1104 -13.87 -15.50 -43.49
CA VAL A 1104 -14.53 -16.78 -43.83
C VAL A 1104 -15.78 -16.98 -42.98
N VAL A 1105 -15.71 -16.67 -41.69
CA VAL A 1105 -16.82 -16.78 -40.75
C VAL A 1105 -17.94 -15.83 -41.12
N GLU A 1106 -17.64 -14.57 -41.40
CA GLU A 1106 -18.65 -13.57 -41.74
C GLU A 1106 -19.36 -13.88 -43.07
N ARG A 1107 -18.63 -14.37 -44.07
CA ARG A 1107 -19.17 -14.60 -45.41
C ARG A 1107 -19.90 -15.93 -45.57
N TYR A 1108 -19.38 -17.01 -45.00
CA TYR A 1108 -19.89 -18.38 -45.24
C TYR A 1108 -20.43 -19.04 -43.98
N VAL A 1109 -19.64 -19.12 -42.91
CA VAL A 1109 -19.98 -19.94 -41.74
C VAL A 1109 -21.17 -19.37 -40.97
N LYS A 1110 -21.14 -18.07 -40.65
CA LYS A 1110 -22.16 -17.42 -39.83
C LYS A 1110 -23.54 -17.45 -40.50
N PRO A 1111 -23.71 -17.10 -41.79
CA PRO A 1111 -25.01 -17.24 -42.46
C PRO A 1111 -25.50 -18.69 -42.50
N ALA A 1112 -24.63 -19.65 -42.83
CA ALA A 1112 -25.01 -21.06 -42.93
C ALA A 1112 -25.44 -21.66 -41.59
N VAL A 1113 -24.72 -21.33 -40.50
CA VAL A 1113 -25.05 -21.79 -39.14
C VAL A 1113 -26.34 -21.13 -38.67
N LEU A 1114 -26.49 -19.81 -38.80
CA LEU A 1114 -27.69 -19.10 -38.34
C LEU A 1114 -28.97 -19.54 -39.08
N ALA A 1115 -28.86 -20.04 -40.31
CA ALA A 1115 -29.99 -20.59 -41.06
C ALA A 1115 -30.48 -21.96 -40.53
N ARG A 1116 -29.67 -22.68 -39.74
CA ARG A 1116 -29.92 -24.08 -39.32
C ARG A 1116 -29.96 -24.27 -37.80
N VAL A 1117 -29.59 -23.25 -37.02
CA VAL A 1117 -29.53 -23.32 -35.55
C VAL A 1117 -30.94 -23.30 -34.93
N ASP A 1118 -31.12 -24.10 -33.87
CA ASP A 1118 -32.37 -24.18 -33.12
C ASP A 1118 -32.76 -22.83 -32.47
N ALA A 1119 -34.06 -22.54 -32.39
CA ALA A 1119 -34.59 -21.32 -31.80
C ALA A 1119 -34.23 -21.15 -30.30
N ASN A 1120 -33.98 -22.27 -29.59
CA ASN A 1120 -33.56 -22.30 -28.19
C ASN A 1120 -32.03 -22.29 -28.01
N GLN A 1121 -31.26 -22.04 -29.06
CA GLN A 1121 -29.81 -21.84 -28.96
C GLN A 1121 -29.51 -20.37 -28.60
N PHE A 1122 -29.11 -20.14 -27.35
CA PHE A 1122 -28.80 -18.78 -26.88
C PHE A 1122 -27.29 -18.46 -26.88
N GLY A 1123 -26.44 -19.49 -26.86
CA GLY A 1123 -24.98 -19.33 -26.88
C GLY A 1123 -24.46 -19.05 -28.29
N THR A 1124 -23.52 -18.10 -28.43
CA THR A 1124 -22.83 -17.75 -29.68
C THR A 1124 -23.70 -17.18 -30.82
N VAL A 1125 -25.00 -16.94 -30.57
CA VAL A 1125 -25.93 -16.30 -31.51
C VAL A 1125 -25.91 -14.77 -31.34
N PRO A 1126 -25.71 -13.97 -32.41
CA PRO A 1126 -25.74 -12.52 -32.33
C PRO A 1126 -27.10 -12.01 -31.81
N GLY A 1127 -27.08 -11.05 -30.87
CA GLY A 1127 -28.30 -10.49 -30.27
C GLY A 1127 -28.90 -11.33 -29.14
N SER A 1128 -28.38 -12.54 -28.87
CA SER A 1128 -28.79 -13.39 -27.76
C SER A 1128 -27.80 -13.33 -26.58
N ASN A 1129 -28.25 -13.73 -25.39
CA ASN A 1129 -27.41 -13.77 -24.18
C ASN A 1129 -27.91 -14.83 -23.18
N THR A 1130 -27.09 -15.13 -22.17
CA THR A 1130 -27.42 -16.13 -21.13
C THR A 1130 -28.62 -15.76 -20.28
N THR A 1131 -28.95 -14.47 -20.17
CA THR A 1131 -30.12 -14.00 -19.41
C THR A 1131 -31.41 -14.32 -20.14
N ILE A 1132 -31.44 -14.18 -21.47
CA ILE A 1132 -32.61 -14.55 -22.30
C ILE A 1132 -32.87 -16.05 -22.17
N ALA A 1133 -31.82 -16.88 -22.20
CA ALA A 1133 -31.93 -18.32 -21.95
C ALA A 1133 -32.58 -18.61 -20.59
N PHE A 1134 -32.13 -17.92 -19.54
CA PHE A 1134 -32.64 -18.12 -18.19
C PHE A 1134 -34.09 -17.64 -18.02
N ILE A 1135 -34.45 -16.50 -18.63
CA ILE A 1135 -35.81 -15.98 -18.63
C ILE A 1135 -36.76 -16.92 -19.38
N SER A 1136 -36.37 -17.37 -20.57
CA SER A 1136 -37.16 -18.32 -21.37
C SER A 1136 -37.38 -19.64 -20.61
N MET A 1137 -36.32 -20.16 -19.99
CA MET A 1137 -36.37 -21.38 -19.18
C MET A 1137 -37.27 -21.22 -17.95
N LEU A 1138 -37.12 -20.13 -17.19
CA LEU A 1138 -37.98 -19.84 -16.02
C LEU A 1138 -39.43 -19.63 -16.41
N HIS A 1139 -39.69 -18.94 -17.52
CA HIS A 1139 -41.04 -18.71 -18.01
C HIS A 1139 -41.72 -20.03 -18.37
N SER A 1140 -41.04 -20.92 -19.12
CA SER A 1140 -41.54 -22.26 -19.42
C SER A 1140 -41.83 -23.05 -18.15
N TRP A 1141 -40.88 -23.07 -17.21
CA TRP A 1141 -41.06 -23.80 -15.95
C TRP A 1141 -42.24 -23.28 -15.14
N LEU A 1142 -42.40 -21.96 -15.02
CA LEU A 1142 -43.50 -21.36 -14.28
C LEU A 1142 -44.84 -21.67 -14.94
N CYS A 1143 -44.95 -21.51 -16.26
CA CYS A 1143 -46.16 -21.85 -17.01
C CYS A 1143 -46.54 -23.33 -16.86
N ASP A 1144 -45.56 -24.24 -16.91
CA ASP A 1144 -45.82 -25.67 -16.77
C ASP A 1144 -46.24 -26.08 -15.35
N THR A 1145 -45.83 -25.30 -14.34
CA THR A 1145 -46.18 -25.54 -12.91
C THR A 1145 -47.41 -24.79 -12.42
N ASP A 1146 -48.00 -23.90 -13.22
CA ASP A 1146 -49.09 -23.04 -12.76
C ASP A 1146 -50.44 -23.79 -12.74
N GLY A 1147 -51.03 -23.92 -11.55
CA GLY A 1147 -52.40 -24.40 -11.35
C GLY A 1147 -52.69 -25.91 -11.52
N ASN A 1148 -51.73 -26.72 -11.98
CA ASN A 1148 -51.95 -28.15 -12.30
C ASN A 1148 -51.27 -29.15 -11.35
N GLY A 1149 -50.48 -28.68 -10.38
CA GLY A 1149 -49.72 -29.54 -9.46
C GLY A 1149 -48.56 -30.31 -10.11
N ALA A 1150 -48.19 -29.98 -11.35
CA ALA A 1150 -47.10 -30.61 -12.07
C ALA A 1150 -45.73 -30.23 -11.47
N THR A 1151 -44.75 -31.11 -11.63
CA THR A 1151 -43.37 -30.87 -11.17
C THR A 1151 -42.42 -30.89 -12.34
N VAL A 1152 -41.53 -29.90 -12.42
CA VAL A 1152 -40.50 -29.80 -13.46
C VAL A 1152 -39.21 -30.47 -12.98
N ARG A 1153 -38.64 -31.35 -13.81
CA ARG A 1153 -37.31 -31.94 -13.61
C ARG A 1153 -36.37 -31.43 -14.70
N ALA A 1154 -35.28 -30.79 -14.30
CA ALA A 1154 -34.24 -30.33 -15.22
C ALA A 1154 -33.07 -31.33 -15.28
N ILE A 1155 -32.64 -31.68 -16.49
CA ILE A 1155 -31.42 -32.46 -16.74
C ILE A 1155 -30.39 -31.50 -17.33
N LEU A 1156 -29.30 -31.29 -16.60
CA LEU A 1156 -28.20 -30.44 -17.04
C LEU A 1156 -27.10 -31.33 -17.63
N LEU A 1157 -26.79 -31.11 -18.91
CA LEU A 1157 -25.75 -31.81 -19.65
C LEU A 1157 -24.61 -30.83 -19.97
N ASP A 1158 -23.37 -31.28 -19.83
CA ASP A 1158 -22.18 -30.51 -20.23
C ASP A 1158 -21.21 -31.44 -20.97
N PHE A 1159 -20.64 -30.93 -22.06
CA PHE A 1159 -19.69 -31.69 -22.88
C PHE A 1159 -18.29 -31.59 -22.29
N ARG A 1160 -17.66 -32.75 -22.06
CA ARG A 1160 -16.26 -32.80 -21.59
C ARG A 1160 -15.33 -32.28 -22.69
N LYS A 1161 -14.58 -31.21 -22.40
CA LYS A 1161 -13.56 -30.64 -23.32
C LYS A 1161 -14.09 -30.47 -24.76
N ALA A 1162 -15.28 -29.87 -24.87
CA ALA A 1162 -16.07 -29.80 -26.10
C ALA A 1162 -15.31 -29.27 -27.33
N PHE A 1163 -14.34 -28.36 -27.17
CA PHE A 1163 -13.54 -27.82 -28.28
C PHE A 1163 -12.32 -28.69 -28.64
N ASP A 1164 -11.78 -29.44 -27.67
CA ASP A 1164 -10.57 -30.25 -27.87
C ASP A 1164 -10.90 -31.63 -28.47
N LEU A 1165 -12.12 -32.13 -28.28
CA LEU A 1165 -12.57 -33.46 -28.73
C LEU A 1165 -13.47 -33.40 -29.97
N ILE A 1166 -13.39 -32.33 -30.75
CA ILE A 1166 -14.14 -32.20 -32.01
C ILE A 1166 -13.43 -33.01 -33.10
N ASP A 1167 -14.16 -33.94 -33.73
CA ASP A 1167 -13.63 -34.62 -34.90
C ASP A 1167 -13.65 -33.71 -36.14
N HIS A 1168 -12.46 -33.37 -36.62
CA HIS A 1168 -12.29 -32.57 -37.83
C HIS A 1168 -12.87 -33.26 -39.08
N LYS A 1169 -13.03 -34.59 -39.10
CA LYS A 1169 -13.69 -35.31 -40.21
C LYS A 1169 -15.17 -34.96 -40.36
N VAL A 1170 -15.84 -34.48 -39.30
CA VAL A 1170 -17.24 -34.04 -39.34
C VAL A 1170 -17.41 -32.73 -40.14
N PHE A 1171 -16.35 -31.91 -40.21
CA PHE A 1171 -16.39 -30.60 -40.88
C PHE A 1171 -15.90 -30.67 -42.34
N GLY A 1172 -15.50 -31.85 -42.83
CA GLY A 1172 -14.94 -32.09 -44.17
C GLY A 1172 -13.48 -31.65 -44.30
N PRO A 1173 -12.68 -32.29 -45.18
CA PRO A 1173 -11.33 -31.84 -45.53
C PRO A 1173 -11.33 -30.61 -46.46
#